data_AF-A0A951Y066-F1
#
_entry.id   AF-A0A951Y066-F1
#
_cell.length_a   1.000
_cell.length_b   1.000
_cell.length_c   1.000
_cell.angle_alpha   90.00
_cell.angle_beta   90.00
_cell.angle_gamma   90.00
#
_symmetry.space_group_name_H-M   'P 1'
#
loop_
_entity.id
_entity.type
_entity.pdbx_description
1 polymer ?
#
loop_
_entity_poly.entity_id
_entity_poly.type
_entity_poly.pdbx_seq_one_letter_code
_entity_poly.pdbx_strand_id
1 'polypeptide(L)'
;MGRTPVAAGLLALLVLVAHGGSLDDGLFFDDHWHRATIRESGWSFADLVEAATFDLPGQLVHLWWQEQPLRWRYARPLAMLAMKVEYLLAGGEPVVIHAFALGWHWLAALGVLALARWALRSPGWGLLAAALFVIHPHSVFTVSWIAARNALICTPLFVLAVWLYIRASRPGRRGADHGSLGAGPSASDAGGIRPAPLAASLALAVLALFSRETAIIFPLVVFLADLLGGGVSHVRRRLPVHGLIAGLTVVYLYWRLVIFPNTAVPDIYFTTPSGLAYVPWAASKLLHMVFSLILYTPMFLGLATYGDFSPEEATAHVVMLVLLALVGVWYARASREVRLRWLWPTWVVVAFVPVIPVFTMPHFAHLPAAPLAVMTAACLRLARGWARVLVLALVVLGTAYSFVTYRYVWRGVVRSEQLIYADMHFNTSRPPPGAKLFLINMPVAGIYAAVAMREAWERPDLEAYVLTFSPHPLAMLERGTVEALNDHELLVSAPPPGYFTGMSGRMLIEGLRPGRPLRQGEVIAGEAFDTTIVEADARGATKLRFTFRRPLSSPEYRFYVSSWVRPAWWRQFDRRPEPLSPEAAELFARARDADEAVRREARRDLRNWAMVLLAQDASPLLRDAGLLDEDLTDEDVRRLEEWCISEGGVALLKERAAWRAVSKRWKRERNIYFGLQRIAARYIRSDLMLTGD
;
A
#
# COMPACT_ATOMS: atom_id res chain seq x y z
N MET A 1 40.06 -5.85 7.61
CA MET A 1 39.25 -4.74 7.07
C MET A 1 38.98 -4.84 5.56
N GLY A 2 39.89 -5.43 4.75
CA GLY A 2 39.79 -5.44 3.28
C GLY A 2 38.58 -6.12 2.62
N ARG A 3 37.79 -6.96 3.32
CA ARG A 3 36.58 -7.60 2.74
C ARG A 3 35.30 -6.75 2.85
N THR A 4 35.37 -5.60 3.51
CA THR A 4 34.17 -4.75 3.71
C THR A 4 33.72 -4.04 2.43
N PRO A 5 34.62 -3.42 1.64
CA PRO A 5 34.23 -2.76 0.38
C PRO A 5 33.60 -3.74 -0.62
N VAL A 6 34.18 -4.95 -0.77
CA VAL A 6 33.63 -5.99 -1.65
C VAL A 6 32.22 -6.39 -1.24
N ALA A 7 31.99 -6.64 0.05
CA ALA A 7 30.65 -6.98 0.54
C ALA A 7 29.65 -5.83 0.35
N ALA A 8 30.08 -4.58 0.51
CA ALA A 8 29.24 -3.42 0.27
C ALA A 8 28.85 -3.29 -1.22
N GLY A 9 29.80 -3.49 -2.12
CA GLY A 9 29.56 -3.51 -3.58
C GLY A 9 28.63 -4.65 -4.01
N LEU A 10 28.81 -5.86 -3.46
CA LEU A 10 27.91 -6.99 -3.70
C LEU A 10 26.47 -6.70 -3.24
N LEU A 11 26.31 -6.07 -2.07
CA LEU A 11 24.98 -5.67 -1.58
C LEU A 11 24.37 -4.56 -2.45
N ALA A 12 25.16 -3.59 -2.93
CA ALA A 12 24.67 -2.57 -3.85
C ALA A 12 24.15 -3.19 -5.15
N LEU A 13 24.93 -4.11 -5.74
CA LEU A 13 24.52 -4.86 -6.92
C LEU A 13 23.23 -5.66 -6.67
N LEU A 14 23.14 -6.35 -5.52
CA LEU A 14 21.94 -7.12 -5.17
C LEU A 14 20.71 -6.22 -5.00
N VAL A 15 20.85 -5.04 -4.39
CA VAL A 15 19.77 -4.05 -4.29
C VAL A 15 19.33 -3.60 -5.68
N LEU A 16 20.26 -3.29 -6.58
CA LEU A 16 19.94 -2.91 -7.97
C LEU A 16 19.25 -4.04 -8.74
N VAL A 17 19.70 -5.29 -8.59
CA VAL A 17 19.07 -6.43 -9.26
C VAL A 17 17.68 -6.72 -8.71
N ALA A 18 17.51 -6.71 -7.39
CA ALA A 18 16.24 -7.04 -6.76
C ALA A 18 15.22 -5.90 -6.93
N HIS A 19 15.64 -4.66 -6.69
CA HIS A 19 14.75 -3.51 -6.57
C HIS A 19 14.94 -2.45 -7.64
N GLY A 20 15.90 -2.56 -8.55
CA GLY A 20 16.15 -1.54 -9.59
C GLY A 20 14.96 -1.31 -10.52
N GLY A 21 14.07 -2.30 -10.65
CA GLY A 21 12.80 -2.12 -11.34
C GLY A 21 11.87 -1.09 -10.69
N SER A 22 12.10 -0.67 -9.44
CA SER A 22 11.34 0.39 -8.76
C SER A 22 11.54 1.78 -9.38
N LEU A 23 12.67 2.00 -10.05
CA LEU A 23 12.95 3.24 -10.78
C LEU A 23 11.86 3.56 -11.82
N ASP A 24 11.22 2.53 -12.37
CA ASP A 24 10.17 2.58 -13.40
C ASP A 24 8.74 2.53 -12.83
N ASP A 25 8.59 2.54 -11.50
CA ASP A 25 7.28 2.48 -10.86
C ASP A 25 6.56 3.83 -10.92
N GLY A 26 7.27 4.96 -11.06
CA GLY A 26 6.66 6.28 -11.10
C GLY A 26 6.12 6.72 -9.73
N LEU A 27 5.09 7.58 -9.73
CA LEU A 27 4.36 7.96 -8.52
C LEU A 27 3.20 6.99 -8.29
N PHE A 28 2.88 6.75 -7.02
CA PHE A 28 1.76 5.92 -6.61
C PHE A 28 1.05 6.44 -5.34
N PHE A 29 -0.29 6.49 -5.34
CA PHE A 29 -1.11 6.90 -4.20
C PHE A 29 -0.67 8.25 -3.56
N ASP A 30 -0.39 8.24 -2.26
CA ASP A 30 0.04 9.36 -1.43
C ASP A 30 1.41 9.90 -1.81
N ASP A 31 2.12 9.28 -2.77
CA ASP A 31 3.27 9.92 -3.42
C ASP A 31 2.84 11.24 -4.07
N HIS A 32 1.66 11.30 -4.70
CA HIS A 32 1.11 12.53 -5.28
C HIS A 32 0.84 13.59 -4.20
N TRP A 33 0.27 13.17 -3.07
CA TRP A 33 0.01 14.04 -1.93
C TRP A 33 1.30 14.58 -1.32
N HIS A 34 2.25 13.70 -0.98
CA HIS A 34 3.53 14.10 -0.41
C HIS A 34 4.29 15.03 -1.35
N ARG A 35 4.24 14.81 -2.66
CA ARG A 35 4.85 15.70 -3.65
C ARG A 35 4.23 17.10 -3.58
N ALA A 36 2.91 17.21 -3.52
CA ALA A 36 2.21 18.48 -3.40
C ALA A 36 2.56 19.18 -2.06
N THR A 37 2.41 18.48 -0.93
CA THR A 37 2.66 19.07 0.40
C THR A 37 4.13 19.45 0.61
N ILE A 38 5.09 18.70 0.07
CA ILE A 38 6.51 19.04 0.17
C ILE A 38 6.85 20.33 -0.58
N ARG A 39 6.20 20.58 -1.72
CA ARG A 39 6.35 21.84 -2.49
C ARG A 39 5.82 23.04 -1.73
N GLU A 40 4.68 22.87 -1.07
CA GLU A 40 3.94 23.98 -0.44
C GLU A 40 4.38 24.25 1.00
N SER A 41 4.83 23.23 1.74
CA SER A 41 5.24 23.36 3.13
C SER A 41 6.51 24.22 3.29
N GLY A 42 6.71 24.79 4.48
CA GLY A 42 7.97 25.42 4.88
C GLY A 42 9.04 24.41 5.34
N TRP A 43 10.10 24.91 5.98
CA TRP A 43 11.20 24.10 6.53
C TRP A 43 11.18 24.02 8.06
N SER A 44 10.22 24.68 8.71
CA SER A 44 10.12 24.64 10.16
C SER A 44 9.74 23.23 10.63
N PHE A 45 10.02 22.91 11.89
CA PHE A 45 9.62 21.63 12.47
C PHE A 45 8.10 21.41 12.37
N ALA A 46 7.31 22.47 12.58
CA ALA A 46 5.85 22.41 12.46
C ALA A 46 5.43 22.11 11.01
N ASP A 47 6.02 22.79 10.01
CA ASP A 47 5.71 22.57 8.60
C ASP A 47 6.04 21.14 8.15
N LEU A 48 7.17 20.60 8.62
CA LEU A 48 7.58 19.23 8.30
C LEU A 48 6.66 18.18 8.95
N VAL A 49 6.09 18.49 10.11
CA VAL A 49 5.08 17.65 10.75
C VAL A 49 3.74 17.74 10.00
N GLU A 50 3.31 18.94 9.59
CA GLU A 50 2.09 19.12 8.81
C GLU A 50 2.20 18.56 7.39
N ALA A 51 3.39 18.55 6.78
CA ALA A 51 3.62 17.90 5.47
C ALA A 51 3.39 16.39 5.50
N ALA A 52 3.49 15.77 6.69
CA ALA A 52 3.14 14.38 6.94
C ALA A 52 1.67 14.21 7.35
N THR A 53 0.87 15.28 7.42
CA THR A 53 -0.55 15.18 7.75
C THR A 53 -1.35 14.92 6.49
N PHE A 54 -2.27 13.98 6.58
CA PHE A 54 -3.26 13.68 5.55
C PHE A 54 -4.61 14.27 5.97
N ASP A 55 -5.28 14.96 5.05
CA ASP A 55 -6.52 15.70 5.32
C ASP A 55 -7.56 15.47 4.22
N LEU A 56 -8.77 15.05 4.62
CA LEU A 56 -9.92 14.70 3.79
C LEU A 56 -11.16 15.44 4.34
N PRO A 57 -11.97 16.17 3.54
CA PRO A 57 -11.90 16.27 2.07
C PRO A 57 -10.71 17.11 1.57
N GLY A 58 -10.18 18.01 2.42
CA GLY A 58 -8.93 18.74 2.23
C GLY A 58 -8.60 19.11 0.78
N GLN A 59 -7.35 18.87 0.39
CA GLN A 59 -6.94 18.98 -1.01
C GLN A 59 -7.17 17.67 -1.79
N LEU A 60 -7.65 16.58 -1.18
CA LEU A 60 -7.69 15.28 -1.85
C LEU A 60 -8.86 15.16 -2.83
N VAL A 61 -10.06 14.93 -2.31
CA VAL A 61 -11.33 14.78 -3.06
C VAL A 61 -12.49 15.10 -2.13
N HIS A 62 -13.60 15.56 -2.68
CA HIS A 62 -14.86 15.68 -1.98
C HIS A 62 -15.65 14.37 -2.04
N LEU A 63 -16.09 13.91 -0.87
CA LEU A 63 -16.92 12.72 -0.71
C LEU A 63 -18.27 13.17 -0.16
N TRP A 64 -19.35 13.03 -0.94
CA TRP A 64 -20.66 13.59 -0.58
C TRP A 64 -21.30 12.95 0.67
N TRP A 65 -20.82 11.78 1.08
CA TRP A 65 -21.28 11.08 2.28
C TRP A 65 -20.40 11.35 3.52
N GLN A 66 -19.37 12.18 3.39
CA GLN A 66 -18.47 12.50 4.50
C GLN A 66 -19.13 13.51 5.45
N GLU A 67 -19.35 13.09 6.70
CA GLU A 67 -19.95 13.94 7.73
C GLU A 67 -18.90 14.55 8.69
N GLN A 68 -17.69 13.99 8.72
CA GLN A 68 -16.59 14.45 9.57
C GLN A 68 -15.30 14.57 8.78
N PRO A 69 -14.47 15.61 9.01
CA PRO A 69 -13.16 15.71 8.41
C PRO A 69 -12.27 14.56 8.92
N LEU A 70 -11.55 13.92 8.01
CA LEU A 70 -10.54 12.94 8.39
C LEU A 70 -9.17 13.60 8.35
N ARG A 71 -8.54 13.69 9.52
CA ARG A 71 -7.19 14.24 9.64
C ARG A 71 -6.26 13.24 10.28
N TRP A 72 -5.38 12.65 9.50
CA TRP A 72 -4.34 11.74 10.00
C TRP A 72 -3.02 12.46 10.15
N ARG A 73 -2.61 12.68 11.39
CA ARG A 73 -1.39 13.41 11.70
C ARG A 73 -0.26 12.42 12.00
N TYR A 74 0.75 12.37 11.15
CA TYR A 74 1.96 11.56 11.39
C TYR A 74 3.09 12.43 11.97
N ALA A 75 3.71 11.96 13.04
CA ALA A 75 4.73 12.69 13.77
C ALA A 75 6.12 12.40 13.18
N ARG A 76 6.32 12.71 11.90
CA ARG A 76 7.46 12.23 11.08
C ARG A 76 8.30 13.34 10.44
N PRO A 77 8.73 14.36 11.20
CA PRO A 77 9.44 15.51 10.63
C PRO A 77 10.76 15.14 9.96
N LEU A 78 11.49 14.13 10.46
CA LEU A 78 12.75 13.74 9.84
C LEU A 78 12.52 13.06 8.49
N ALA A 79 11.49 12.22 8.38
CA ALA A 79 11.15 11.58 7.11
C ALA A 79 10.74 12.62 6.07
N MET A 80 9.93 13.62 6.45
CA MET A 80 9.55 14.72 5.56
C MET A 80 10.71 15.62 5.20
N LEU A 81 11.62 15.90 6.14
CA LEU A 81 12.84 16.65 5.85
C LEU A 81 13.68 15.96 4.78
N ALA A 82 13.93 14.65 4.95
CA ALA A 82 14.68 13.87 3.99
C ALA A 82 13.98 13.81 2.64
N MET A 83 12.67 13.52 2.61
CA MET A 83 11.89 13.52 1.37
C MET A 83 11.93 14.88 0.67
N LYS A 84 11.88 15.99 1.41
CA LYS A 84 11.98 17.34 0.86
C LYS A 84 13.34 17.63 0.25
N VAL A 85 14.42 17.24 0.93
CA VAL A 85 15.78 17.36 0.39
C VAL A 85 15.94 16.51 -0.87
N GLU A 86 15.51 15.25 -0.83
CA GLU A 86 15.53 14.33 -1.98
C GLU A 86 14.73 14.89 -3.16
N TYR A 87 13.54 15.42 -2.88
CA TYR A 87 12.66 16.04 -3.86
C TYR A 87 13.35 17.23 -4.56
N LEU A 88 13.98 18.13 -3.81
CA LEU A 88 14.68 19.29 -4.37
C LEU A 88 15.91 18.90 -5.16
N LEU A 89 16.70 17.94 -4.67
CA LEU A 89 17.86 17.41 -5.40
C LEU A 89 17.45 16.69 -6.69
N ALA A 90 16.30 16.04 -6.69
CA ALA A 90 15.73 15.36 -7.85
C ALA A 90 15.03 16.29 -8.84
N GLY A 91 14.82 17.57 -8.52
CA GLY A 91 13.90 18.42 -9.29
C GLY A 91 12.46 17.87 -9.32
N GLY A 92 12.11 17.05 -8.34
CA GLY A 92 10.86 16.32 -8.28
C GLY A 92 10.72 15.14 -9.23
N GLU A 93 11.80 14.66 -9.84
CA GLU A 93 11.75 13.54 -10.77
C GLU A 93 11.62 12.19 -10.04
N PRO A 94 10.55 11.40 -10.30
CA PRO A 94 10.29 10.16 -9.53
C PRO A 94 11.43 9.14 -9.60
N VAL A 95 12.10 9.02 -10.76
CA VAL A 95 13.20 8.08 -10.96
C VAL A 95 14.34 8.34 -9.96
N VAL A 96 14.71 9.60 -9.76
CA VAL A 96 15.81 9.97 -8.85
C VAL A 96 15.38 9.79 -7.38
N ILE A 97 14.12 10.07 -7.04
CA ILE A 97 13.56 9.83 -5.70
C ILE A 97 13.55 8.32 -5.36
N HIS A 98 13.26 7.46 -6.34
CA HIS A 98 13.41 6.01 -6.20
C HIS A 98 14.88 5.59 -6.06
N ALA A 99 15.81 6.24 -6.75
CA ALA A 99 17.24 5.99 -6.56
C ALA A 99 17.71 6.28 -5.12
N PHE A 100 17.21 7.35 -4.49
CA PHE A 100 17.44 7.58 -3.05
C PHE A 100 16.89 6.45 -2.18
N ALA A 101 15.75 5.85 -2.56
CA ALA A 101 15.15 4.72 -1.84
C ALA A 101 16.08 3.51 -1.84
N LEU A 102 16.64 3.19 -3.01
CA LEU A 102 17.65 2.14 -3.17
C LEU A 102 18.88 2.42 -2.30
N GLY A 103 19.31 3.68 -2.23
CA GLY A 103 20.39 4.12 -1.35
C GLY A 103 20.12 3.85 0.14
N TRP A 104 18.94 4.26 0.64
CA TRP A 104 18.54 3.98 2.02
C TRP A 104 18.42 2.48 2.32
N HIS A 105 17.90 1.69 1.39
CA HIS A 105 17.81 0.24 1.53
C HIS A 105 19.19 -0.41 1.59
N TRP A 106 20.14 0.06 0.76
CA TRP A 106 21.53 -0.37 0.80
C TRP A 106 22.20 -0.03 2.14
N LEU A 107 21.99 1.19 2.66
CA LEU A 107 22.48 1.58 3.99
C LEU A 107 21.91 0.67 5.10
N ALA A 108 20.63 0.31 5.01
CA ALA A 108 20.02 -0.62 5.95
C ALA A 108 20.67 -2.01 5.88
N ALA A 109 20.92 -2.52 4.67
CA ALA A 109 21.61 -3.79 4.46
C ALA A 109 23.05 -3.77 5.01
N LEU A 110 23.77 -2.65 4.91
CA LEU A 110 25.09 -2.47 5.54
C LEU A 110 25.01 -2.51 7.08
N GLY A 111 23.97 -1.89 7.65
CA GLY A 111 23.67 -1.98 9.08
C GLY A 111 23.41 -3.42 9.54
N VAL A 112 22.58 -4.15 8.79
CA VAL A 112 22.29 -5.57 9.03
C VAL A 112 23.56 -6.41 8.90
N LEU A 113 24.39 -6.17 7.88
CA LEU A 113 25.68 -6.83 7.71
C LEU A 113 26.58 -6.63 8.93
N ALA A 114 26.65 -5.41 9.47
CA ALA A 114 27.47 -5.08 10.64
C ALA A 114 26.97 -5.79 11.91
N LEU A 115 25.65 -5.76 12.17
CA LEU A 115 25.03 -6.50 13.27
C LEU A 115 25.21 -8.01 13.14
N ALA A 116 24.92 -8.58 11.96
CA ALA A 116 25.00 -10.00 11.71
C ALA A 116 26.43 -10.54 11.83
N ARG A 117 27.44 -9.81 11.32
CA ARG A 117 28.85 -10.17 11.50
C ARG A 117 29.25 -10.18 12.98
N TRP A 118 28.76 -9.20 13.73
CA TRP A 118 29.00 -9.15 15.17
C TRP A 118 28.32 -10.32 15.91
N ALA A 119 27.07 -10.62 15.55
CA ALA A 119 26.23 -11.63 16.20
C ALA A 119 26.68 -13.06 15.90
N LEU A 120 26.91 -13.35 14.61
CA LEU A 120 27.20 -14.67 14.06
C LEU A 120 28.70 -14.99 14.02
N ARG A 121 29.56 -13.96 14.20
CA ARG A 121 31.04 -14.07 14.20
C ARG A 121 31.59 -14.68 12.91
N SER A 122 30.88 -14.54 11.80
CA SER A 122 31.28 -15.03 10.49
C SER A 122 30.97 -14.00 9.40
N PRO A 123 31.95 -13.66 8.53
CA PRO A 123 31.74 -12.71 7.46
C PRO A 123 30.75 -13.23 6.41
N GLY A 124 30.76 -14.53 6.11
CA GLY A 124 29.90 -15.16 5.11
C GLY A 124 28.44 -15.21 5.57
N TRP A 125 28.19 -15.68 6.80
CA TRP A 125 26.84 -15.68 7.37
C TRP A 125 26.29 -14.27 7.58
N GLY A 126 27.15 -13.31 7.90
CA GLY A 126 26.75 -11.90 7.95
C GLY A 126 26.34 -11.35 6.58
N LEU A 127 27.07 -11.70 5.52
CA LEU A 127 26.70 -11.33 4.15
C LEU A 127 25.39 -11.99 3.72
N LEU A 128 25.19 -13.27 4.05
CA LEU A 128 23.92 -13.97 3.77
C LEU A 128 22.74 -13.30 4.49
N ALA A 129 22.89 -12.93 5.77
CA ALA A 129 21.84 -12.22 6.50
C ALA A 129 21.49 -10.89 5.80
N ALA A 130 22.49 -10.09 5.43
CA ALA A 130 22.24 -8.85 4.71
C ALA A 130 21.59 -9.08 3.33
N ALA A 131 22.00 -10.13 2.61
CA ALA A 131 21.39 -10.49 1.34
C ALA A 131 19.92 -10.90 1.49
N LEU A 132 19.59 -11.73 2.50
CA LEU A 132 18.22 -12.14 2.81
C LEU A 132 17.34 -10.94 3.21
N PHE A 133 17.90 -9.95 3.91
CA PHE A 133 17.20 -8.69 4.18
C PHE A 133 16.90 -7.91 2.89
N VAL A 134 17.85 -7.83 1.96
CA VAL A 134 17.66 -7.13 0.68
C VAL A 134 16.54 -7.77 -0.14
N ILE A 135 16.54 -9.09 -0.28
CA ILE A 135 15.54 -9.81 -1.08
C ILE A 135 14.27 -10.17 -0.28
N HIS A 136 14.09 -9.59 0.91
CA HIS A 136 12.91 -9.86 1.72
C HIS A 136 11.65 -9.36 0.98
N PRO A 137 10.59 -10.18 0.80
CA PRO A 137 9.46 -9.85 -0.08
C PRO A 137 8.72 -8.57 0.33
N HIS A 138 8.54 -8.32 1.63
CA HIS A 138 7.91 -7.08 2.12
C HIS A 138 8.72 -5.81 1.82
N SER A 139 10.02 -5.93 1.54
CA SER A 139 10.86 -4.79 1.15
C SER A 139 10.45 -4.23 -0.20
N VAL A 140 9.80 -5.01 -1.08
CA VAL A 140 9.29 -4.52 -2.38
C VAL A 140 8.42 -3.27 -2.17
N PHE A 141 7.44 -3.34 -1.26
CA PHE A 141 6.55 -2.23 -0.97
C PHE A 141 7.28 -1.07 -0.29
N THR A 142 8.25 -1.36 0.58
CA THR A 142 8.96 -0.30 1.31
C THR A 142 9.91 0.49 0.42
N VAL A 143 10.52 -0.19 -0.57
CA VAL A 143 11.52 0.41 -1.47
C VAL A 143 10.84 1.06 -2.68
N SER A 144 9.79 0.46 -3.21
CA SER A 144 9.07 0.98 -4.38
C SER A 144 8.04 2.07 -4.08
N TRP A 145 7.59 2.24 -2.84
CA TRP A 145 6.58 3.23 -2.48
C TRP A 145 7.24 4.46 -1.87
N ILE A 146 7.12 5.64 -2.50
CA ILE A 146 7.82 6.83 -2.00
C ILE A 146 7.28 7.24 -0.63
N ALA A 147 5.97 7.17 -0.39
CA ALA A 147 5.37 7.50 0.90
C ALA A 147 5.83 6.57 2.05
N ALA A 148 6.31 5.36 1.75
CA ALA A 148 6.91 4.46 2.73
C ALA A 148 8.33 4.88 3.18
N ARG A 149 8.81 6.07 2.76
CA ARG A 149 10.15 6.58 3.08
C ARG A 149 10.46 6.62 4.57
N ASN A 150 9.45 6.89 5.39
CA ASN A 150 9.56 6.89 6.84
C ASN A 150 10.14 5.58 7.41
N ALA A 151 9.72 4.43 6.88
CA ALA A 151 10.18 3.10 7.24
C ALA A 151 11.62 2.87 6.78
N LEU A 152 11.87 3.31 5.55
CA LEU A 152 13.11 3.11 4.83
C LEU A 152 14.26 3.91 5.44
N ILE A 153 13.99 5.12 5.95
CA ILE A 153 14.94 5.95 6.71
C ILE A 153 15.07 5.46 8.16
N CYS A 154 13.95 5.14 8.82
CA CYS A 154 13.96 4.71 10.22
C CYS A 154 14.84 3.47 10.43
N THR A 155 14.75 2.49 9.53
CA THR A 155 15.43 1.20 9.68
C THR A 155 16.96 1.28 9.76
N PRO A 156 17.70 1.90 8.81
CA PRO A 156 19.14 2.05 8.90
C PRO A 156 19.56 2.85 10.14
N LEU A 157 18.84 3.94 10.47
CA LEU A 157 19.11 4.75 11.66
C LEU A 157 18.98 3.90 12.95
N PHE A 158 17.88 3.16 13.08
CA PHE A 158 17.62 2.30 14.23
C PHE A 158 18.65 1.17 14.35
N VAL A 159 18.93 0.47 13.25
CA VAL A 159 19.89 -0.63 13.21
C VAL A 159 21.30 -0.16 13.59
N LEU A 160 21.72 1.00 13.07
CA LEU A 160 23.00 1.62 13.43
C LEU A 160 23.01 2.11 14.87
N ALA A 161 21.91 2.66 15.38
CA ALA A 161 21.78 3.05 16.78
C ALA A 161 22.01 1.86 17.70
N VAL A 162 21.36 0.72 17.43
CA VAL A 162 21.54 -0.53 18.21
C VAL A 162 22.98 -1.04 18.10
N TRP A 163 23.56 -1.05 16.90
CA TRP A 163 24.94 -1.50 16.70
C TRP A 163 25.95 -0.63 17.48
N LEU A 164 25.82 0.71 17.40
CA LEU A 164 26.68 1.63 18.14
C LEU A 164 26.48 1.52 19.65
N TYR A 165 25.25 1.29 20.11
CA TYR A 165 24.99 0.99 21.52
C TYR A 165 25.78 -0.24 21.97
N ILE A 166 25.71 -1.34 21.22
CA ILE A 166 26.45 -2.57 21.52
C ILE A 166 27.96 -2.31 21.56
N ARG A 167 28.49 -1.47 20.66
CA ARG A 167 29.91 -1.08 20.65
C ARG A 167 30.29 -0.19 21.83
N ALA A 168 29.40 0.71 22.25
CA ALA A 168 29.57 1.51 23.46
C ALA A 168 29.54 0.63 24.70
N SER A 169 28.66 -0.38 24.69
CA SER A 169 28.37 -1.26 25.80
C SER A 169 29.51 -2.23 26.10
N ARG A 170 30.15 -2.83 25.10
CA ARG A 170 31.12 -3.94 25.26
C ARG A 170 30.68 -4.92 26.37
N PRO A 171 29.58 -5.68 26.20
CA PRO A 171 29.25 -6.74 27.14
C PRO A 171 30.49 -7.62 27.35
N GLY A 172 30.99 -7.67 28.58
CA GLY A 172 32.32 -8.21 28.88
C GLY A 172 32.46 -9.63 28.33
N ARG A 173 33.64 -9.97 27.78
CA ARG A 173 34.03 -11.33 27.37
C ARG A 173 34.18 -12.27 28.59
N ARG A 174 33.22 -12.31 29.49
CA ARG A 174 33.23 -13.25 30.62
C ARG A 174 32.88 -14.64 30.07
N GLY A 175 33.88 -15.50 29.92
CA GLY A 175 33.65 -16.95 29.97
C GLY A 175 33.89 -17.79 28.71
N ALA A 176 34.79 -17.41 27.79
CA ALA A 176 35.21 -18.35 26.73
C ALA A 176 36.70 -18.71 26.75
N ASP A 177 37.56 -17.87 27.35
CA ASP A 177 38.98 -18.20 27.54
C ASP A 177 39.24 -18.64 28.98
N HIS A 178 38.77 -19.84 29.34
CA HIS A 178 39.14 -20.49 30.61
C HIS A 178 40.58 -21.05 30.62
N GLY A 179 41.45 -20.60 29.71
CA GLY A 179 42.79 -21.18 29.49
C GLY A 179 44.00 -20.28 29.70
N SER A 180 43.86 -18.95 29.82
CA SER A 180 45.03 -18.07 30.01
C SER A 180 45.11 -17.52 31.44
N LEU A 181 45.79 -18.25 32.32
CA LEU A 181 46.08 -17.90 33.72
C LEU A 181 47.10 -16.76 33.90
N GLY A 182 47.39 -15.94 32.88
CA GLY A 182 48.64 -15.16 32.84
C GLY A 182 48.59 -13.67 33.15
N ALA A 183 47.45 -12.97 33.05
CA ALA A 183 47.42 -11.53 33.30
C ALA A 183 46.03 -11.09 33.75
N GLY A 184 45.92 -10.69 35.02
CA GLY A 184 44.69 -10.16 35.59
C GLY A 184 44.21 -8.95 34.79
N PRO A 185 42.92 -8.88 34.38
CA PRO A 185 42.39 -7.67 33.76
C PRO A 185 42.54 -6.51 34.75
N SER A 186 43.21 -5.44 34.32
CA SER A 186 43.33 -4.21 35.11
C SER A 186 41.93 -3.76 35.56
N ALA A 187 41.75 -3.57 36.86
CA ALA A 187 40.49 -3.15 37.48
C ALA A 187 39.94 -1.83 36.89
N SER A 188 40.78 -1.06 36.20
CA SER A 188 40.41 0.18 35.51
C SER A 188 39.60 0.00 34.21
N ASP A 189 39.56 -1.19 33.61
CA ASP A 189 38.84 -1.46 32.36
C ASP A 189 37.46 -2.11 32.57
N ALA A 190 37.08 -2.32 33.84
CA ALA A 190 35.91 -3.08 34.25
C ALA A 190 34.60 -2.26 34.21
N GLY A 191 34.18 -1.80 33.04
CA GLY A 191 32.74 -1.54 32.77
C GLY A 191 32.32 -0.12 32.37
N GLY A 192 33.25 0.79 32.05
CA GLY A 192 32.90 2.11 31.54
C GLY A 192 32.21 2.06 30.16
N ILE A 193 31.12 2.82 29.98
CA ILE A 193 30.49 3.02 28.67
C ILE A 193 31.31 4.02 27.86
N ARG A 194 31.52 3.73 26.56
CA ARG A 194 32.24 4.66 25.69
C ARG A 194 31.32 5.81 25.29
N PRO A 195 31.63 7.08 25.62
CA PRO A 195 30.70 8.19 25.47
C PRO A 195 30.39 8.50 24.00
N ALA A 196 31.40 8.54 23.12
CA ALA A 196 31.20 8.87 21.71
C ALA A 196 30.22 7.93 20.96
N PRO A 197 30.39 6.59 20.96
CA PRO A 197 29.42 5.70 20.33
C PRO A 197 28.07 5.67 21.04
N LEU A 198 28.00 5.95 22.34
CA LEU A 198 26.73 6.12 23.05
C LEU A 198 26.00 7.36 22.56
N ALA A 199 26.66 8.52 22.48
CA ALA A 199 26.06 9.75 21.99
C ALA A 199 25.55 9.60 20.55
N ALA A 200 26.36 8.99 19.67
CA ALA A 200 25.94 8.69 18.30
C ALA A 200 24.76 7.71 18.24
N SER A 201 24.73 6.70 19.12
CA SER A 201 23.60 5.77 19.25
C SER A 201 22.31 6.50 19.65
N LEU A 202 22.38 7.36 20.66
CA LEU A 202 21.23 8.15 21.14
C LEU A 202 20.73 9.12 20.07
N ALA A 203 21.64 9.82 19.38
CA ALA A 203 21.29 10.72 18.29
C ALA A 203 20.55 9.97 17.16
N LEU A 204 21.08 8.82 16.71
CA LEU A 204 20.43 8.01 15.68
C LEU A 204 19.11 7.40 16.14
N ALA A 205 18.96 7.04 17.42
CA ALA A 205 17.70 6.56 17.97
C ALA A 205 16.62 7.64 17.97
N VAL A 206 16.97 8.88 18.35
CA VAL A 206 16.06 10.04 18.29
C VAL A 206 15.70 10.36 16.84
N LEU A 207 16.66 10.33 15.93
CA LEU A 207 16.40 10.51 14.50
C LEU A 207 15.48 9.41 13.95
N ALA A 208 15.72 8.14 14.29
CA ALA A 208 14.85 7.03 13.91
C ALA A 208 13.41 7.23 14.43
N LEU A 209 13.25 7.74 15.66
CA LEU A 209 11.98 8.03 16.30
C LEU A 209 11.20 9.16 15.60
N PHE A 210 11.89 10.22 15.17
CA PHE A 210 11.30 11.29 14.36
C PHE A 210 11.15 10.94 12.87
N SER A 211 11.72 9.82 12.42
CA SER A 211 11.41 9.24 11.11
C SER A 211 10.15 8.40 11.18
N ARG A 212 10.02 7.56 12.21
CA ARG A 212 8.88 6.66 12.40
C ARG A 212 8.70 6.27 13.86
N GLU A 213 7.44 6.30 14.30
CA GLU A 213 7.01 5.99 15.66
C GLU A 213 7.44 4.60 16.15
N THR A 214 7.65 3.64 15.24
CA THR A 214 8.07 2.27 15.57
C THR A 214 9.42 2.18 16.26
N ALA A 215 10.29 3.18 16.09
CA ALA A 215 11.58 3.24 16.79
C ALA A 215 11.45 3.45 18.31
N ILE A 216 10.24 3.67 18.84
CA ILE A 216 9.95 3.74 20.28
C ILE A 216 10.39 2.49 21.04
N ILE A 217 10.64 1.38 20.35
CA ILE A 217 11.12 0.12 20.94
C ILE A 217 12.60 0.13 21.34
N PHE A 218 13.36 1.17 20.97
CA PHE A 218 14.80 1.26 21.25
C PHE A 218 15.18 1.02 22.72
N PRO A 219 14.48 1.60 23.73
CA PRO A 219 14.79 1.36 25.15
C PRO A 219 14.73 -0.12 25.53
N LEU A 220 13.71 -0.83 25.02
CA LEU A 220 13.50 -2.25 25.30
C LEU A 220 14.57 -3.11 24.64
N VAL A 221 14.93 -2.84 23.38
CA VAL A 221 15.99 -3.55 22.66
C VAL A 221 17.33 -3.40 23.37
N VAL A 222 17.68 -2.18 23.80
CA VAL A 222 18.91 -1.89 24.52
C VAL A 222 18.94 -2.54 25.90
N PHE A 223 17.84 -2.46 26.65
CA PHE A 223 17.71 -3.12 27.96
C PHE A 223 17.91 -4.63 27.83
N LEU A 224 17.24 -5.27 26.87
CA LEU A 224 17.39 -6.70 26.60
C LEU A 224 18.81 -7.06 26.16
N ALA A 225 19.47 -6.21 25.37
CA ALA A 225 20.85 -6.46 24.95
C ALA A 225 21.81 -6.51 26.15
N ASP A 226 21.65 -5.61 27.12
CA ASP A 226 22.47 -5.58 28.33
C ASP A 226 22.09 -6.69 29.32
N LEU A 227 20.79 -6.98 29.47
CA LEU A 227 20.31 -8.08 30.31
C LEU A 227 20.82 -9.43 29.80
N LEU A 228 20.68 -9.70 28.50
CA LEU A 228 21.12 -10.95 27.89
C LEU A 228 22.65 -11.04 27.74
N GLY A 229 23.34 -9.90 27.63
CA GLY A 229 24.79 -9.84 27.41
C GLY A 229 25.63 -9.81 28.69
N GLY A 230 25.13 -9.21 29.77
CA GLY A 230 25.86 -9.00 31.01
C GLY A 230 25.07 -9.29 32.29
N GLY A 231 23.80 -9.67 32.18
CA GLY A 231 22.92 -9.97 33.32
C GLY A 231 22.46 -8.72 34.09
N VAL A 232 21.71 -8.96 35.17
CA VAL A 232 21.12 -7.89 36.01
C VAL A 232 22.17 -6.94 36.58
N SER A 233 23.36 -7.43 36.92
CA SER A 233 24.45 -6.58 37.44
C SER A 233 24.95 -5.57 36.41
N HIS A 234 24.92 -5.92 35.12
CA HIS A 234 25.32 -5.01 34.04
C HIS A 234 24.26 -3.94 33.80
N VAL A 235 22.98 -4.33 33.82
CA VAL A 235 21.84 -3.39 33.76
C VAL A 235 21.88 -2.41 34.93
N ARG A 236 22.12 -2.88 36.16
CA ARG A 236 22.22 -2.02 37.36
C ARG A 236 23.31 -0.96 37.23
N ARG A 237 24.49 -1.33 36.70
CA ARG A 237 25.58 -0.38 36.41
C ARG A 237 25.23 0.67 35.35
N ARG A 238 24.14 0.46 34.62
CA ARG A 238 23.70 1.28 33.48
C ARG A 238 22.36 1.95 33.69
N LEU A 239 21.84 1.92 34.91
CA LEU A 239 20.63 2.65 35.26
C LEU A 239 20.67 4.12 34.81
N PRO A 240 21.80 4.87 34.90
CA PRO A 240 21.83 6.24 34.37
C PRO A 240 21.58 6.32 32.85
N VAL A 241 22.13 5.37 32.08
CA VAL A 241 21.94 5.32 30.61
C VAL A 241 20.50 4.93 30.28
N HIS A 242 19.95 3.93 30.97
CA HIS A 242 18.55 3.54 30.80
C HIS A 242 17.58 4.65 31.22
N GLY A 243 17.90 5.38 32.29
CA GLY A 243 17.13 6.56 32.74
C GLY A 243 17.11 7.67 31.70
N LEU A 244 18.26 7.98 31.07
CA LEU A 244 18.33 8.94 29.98
C LEU A 244 17.48 8.50 28.77
N ILE A 245 17.62 7.24 28.34
CA ILE A 245 16.86 6.69 27.21
C ILE A 245 15.34 6.70 27.50
N ALA A 246 14.95 6.32 28.71
CA ALA A 246 13.56 6.35 29.15
C ALA A 246 13.03 7.79 29.20
N GLY A 247 13.81 8.74 29.71
CA GLY A 247 13.45 10.16 29.72
C GLY A 247 13.18 10.70 28.32
N LEU A 248 14.06 10.42 27.35
CA LEU A 248 13.85 10.80 25.94
C LEU A 248 12.57 10.19 25.34
N THR A 249 12.29 8.93 25.70
CA THR A 249 11.09 8.21 25.27
C THR A 249 9.83 8.82 25.87
N VAL A 250 9.85 9.18 27.16
CA VAL A 250 8.74 9.85 27.85
C VAL A 250 8.48 11.24 27.27
N VAL A 251 9.53 12.02 27.01
CA VAL A 251 9.41 13.33 26.36
C VAL A 251 8.76 13.20 24.98
N TYR A 252 9.19 12.23 24.18
CA TYR A 252 8.58 11.97 22.89
C TYR A 252 7.11 11.53 23.01
N LEU A 253 6.80 10.61 23.93
CA LEU A 253 5.42 10.15 24.14
C LEU A 253 4.52 11.28 24.62
N TYR A 254 5.01 12.15 25.50
CA TYR A 254 4.28 13.34 25.93
C TYR A 254 4.01 14.26 24.74
N TRP A 255 5.02 14.58 23.94
CA TRP A 255 4.83 15.37 22.72
C TRP A 255 3.83 14.70 21.76
N ARG A 256 3.95 13.39 21.53
CA ARG A 256 3.13 12.64 20.58
C ARG A 256 1.69 12.44 21.02
N LEU A 257 1.44 12.24 22.30
CA LEU A 257 0.12 11.90 22.83
C LEU A 257 -0.62 13.11 23.39
N VAL A 258 0.09 14.15 23.84
CA VAL A 258 -0.49 15.33 24.49
C VAL A 258 -0.41 16.57 23.60
N ILE A 259 0.76 16.87 23.02
CA ILE A 259 0.95 18.08 22.20
C ILE A 259 0.46 17.86 20.77
N PHE A 260 0.66 16.66 20.23
CA PHE A 260 0.36 16.30 18.84
C PHE A 260 -0.53 15.04 18.76
N PRO A 261 -1.72 15.03 19.41
CA PRO A 261 -2.58 13.86 19.43
C PRO A 261 -3.12 13.53 18.05
N ASN A 262 -3.42 12.24 17.84
CA ASN A 262 -4.26 11.82 16.74
C ASN A 262 -5.71 12.19 17.07
N THR A 263 -6.35 12.94 16.19
CA THR A 263 -7.78 13.31 16.31
C THR A 263 -8.54 12.72 15.14
N ALA A 264 -9.68 12.05 15.40
CA ALA A 264 -10.60 11.55 14.37
C ALA A 264 -9.96 10.59 13.33
N VAL A 265 -9.15 9.63 13.79
CA VAL A 265 -8.68 8.54 12.92
C VAL A 265 -9.81 7.51 12.80
N PRO A 266 -10.26 7.12 11.60
CA PRO A 266 -11.26 6.06 11.43
C PRO A 266 -10.81 4.75 12.06
N ASP A 267 -11.75 4.05 12.66
CA ASP A 267 -11.51 2.78 13.37
C ASP A 267 -10.87 1.71 12.48
N ILE A 268 -11.14 1.77 11.17
CA ILE A 268 -10.52 0.86 10.21
C ILE A 268 -9.02 1.11 10.01
N TYR A 269 -8.58 2.36 10.12
CA TYR A 269 -7.16 2.70 10.03
C TYR A 269 -6.46 2.46 11.37
N PHE A 270 -7.15 2.78 12.47
CA PHE A 270 -6.62 2.71 13.83
C PHE A 270 -7.65 2.16 14.80
N THR A 271 -7.36 0.99 15.37
CA THR A 271 -8.15 0.40 16.44
C THR A 271 -7.66 0.91 17.78
N THR A 272 -8.49 1.72 18.46
CA THR A 272 -8.15 2.24 19.78
C THR A 272 -8.03 1.11 20.80
N PRO A 273 -6.93 1.04 21.58
CA PRO A 273 -6.79 0.05 22.64
C PRO A 273 -7.82 0.28 23.77
N SER A 274 -8.95 -0.43 23.72
CA SER A 274 -10.02 -0.30 24.73
C SER A 274 -10.70 -1.62 25.05
N GLY A 275 -10.95 -1.87 26.34
CA GLY A 275 -11.65 -3.07 26.83
C GLY A 275 -10.81 -4.35 26.78
N LEU A 276 -11.33 -5.43 27.38
CA LEU A 276 -10.65 -6.74 27.43
C LEU A 276 -10.61 -7.44 26.06
N ALA A 277 -11.57 -7.17 25.18
CA ALA A 277 -11.63 -7.74 23.82
C ALA A 277 -10.44 -7.32 22.94
N TYR A 278 -9.82 -6.17 23.23
CA TYR A 278 -8.63 -5.71 22.51
C TYR A 278 -7.43 -6.65 22.69
N VAL A 279 -7.31 -7.33 23.84
CA VAL A 279 -6.16 -8.21 24.12
C VAL A 279 -6.08 -9.41 23.16
N PRO A 280 -7.13 -10.26 23.02
CA PRO A 280 -7.11 -11.35 22.06
C PRO A 280 -7.02 -10.86 20.61
N TRP A 281 -7.65 -9.74 20.27
CA TRP A 281 -7.53 -9.09 18.95
C TRP A 281 -6.07 -8.69 18.65
N ALA A 282 -5.42 -8.00 19.58
CA ALA A 282 -4.03 -7.57 19.46
C ALA A 282 -3.07 -8.77 19.37
N ALA A 283 -3.32 -9.82 20.15
CA ALA A 283 -2.54 -11.06 20.11
C ALA A 283 -2.69 -11.78 18.76
N SER A 284 -3.91 -11.89 18.25
CA SER A 284 -4.23 -12.42 16.91
C SER A 284 -3.49 -11.65 15.82
N LYS A 285 -3.57 -10.32 15.84
CA LYS A 285 -2.91 -9.46 14.86
C LYS A 285 -1.39 -9.55 14.92
N LEU A 286 -0.83 -9.57 16.13
CA LEU A 286 0.60 -9.75 16.35
C LEU A 286 1.07 -11.12 15.82
N LEU A 287 0.32 -12.19 16.10
CA LEU A 287 0.60 -13.53 15.59
C LEU A 287 0.64 -13.52 14.05
N HIS A 288 -0.38 -12.94 13.42
CA HIS A 288 -0.46 -12.84 11.97
C HIS A 288 0.69 -12.03 11.37
N MET A 289 1.08 -10.89 11.96
CA MET A 289 2.22 -10.09 11.48
C MET A 289 3.55 -10.84 11.60
N VAL A 290 3.80 -11.52 12.73
CA VAL A 290 5.01 -12.32 12.94
C VAL A 290 5.05 -13.52 12.00
N PHE A 291 3.91 -14.22 11.84
CA PHE A 291 3.74 -15.31 10.90
C PHE A 291 4.02 -14.86 9.46
N SER A 292 3.44 -13.74 9.05
CA SER A 292 3.59 -13.20 7.71
C SER A 292 5.01 -12.76 7.42
N LEU A 293 5.69 -12.16 8.39
CA LEU A 293 7.11 -11.82 8.27
C LEU A 293 7.97 -13.08 8.05
N ILE A 294 7.74 -14.14 8.83
CA ILE A 294 8.60 -15.35 8.83
C ILE A 294 8.32 -16.26 7.63
N LEU A 295 7.05 -16.44 7.25
CA LEU A 295 6.64 -17.32 6.15
C LEU A 295 6.30 -16.58 4.85
N TYR A 296 6.57 -15.27 4.81
CA TYR A 296 6.38 -14.42 3.64
C TYR A 296 4.94 -14.34 3.13
N THR A 297 3.95 -14.62 3.98
CA THR A 297 2.55 -14.44 3.58
C THR A 297 2.22 -12.96 3.41
N PRO A 298 1.30 -12.62 2.49
CA PRO A 298 0.80 -11.26 2.27
C PRO A 298 0.46 -10.54 3.58
N MET A 299 1.04 -9.36 3.78
CA MET A 299 0.76 -8.47 4.91
C MET A 299 -0.23 -7.37 4.49
N PHE A 300 -1.40 -7.78 4.03
CA PHE A 300 -2.55 -6.90 3.78
C PHE A 300 -3.68 -7.36 4.70
N LEU A 301 -4.42 -6.40 5.27
CA LEU A 301 -5.56 -6.57 6.19
C LEU A 301 -5.88 -8.04 6.54
N GLY A 302 -5.22 -8.53 7.59
CA GLY A 302 -5.33 -9.94 7.99
C GLY A 302 -6.66 -10.26 8.67
N LEU A 303 -6.87 -11.56 8.92
CA LEU A 303 -7.97 -12.16 9.69
C LEU A 303 -8.32 -11.37 10.97
N ALA A 304 -7.31 -10.77 11.60
CA ALA A 304 -7.44 -10.01 12.84
C ALA A 304 -8.10 -8.62 12.69
N THR A 305 -8.74 -8.27 11.57
CA THR A 305 -9.33 -6.94 11.42
C THR A 305 -10.79 -6.88 11.88
N TYR A 306 -11.49 -8.02 12.07
CA TYR A 306 -12.93 -8.01 12.36
C TYR A 306 -13.34 -9.02 13.45
N GLY A 307 -14.48 -8.71 14.09
CA GLY A 307 -14.74 -8.96 15.50
C GLY A 307 -15.37 -10.29 15.91
N ASP A 308 -15.30 -11.35 15.12
CA ASP A 308 -15.88 -12.65 15.48
C ASP A 308 -14.87 -13.78 15.29
N PHE A 309 -14.29 -14.27 16.39
CA PHE A 309 -13.27 -15.33 16.38
C PHE A 309 -13.90 -16.68 15.95
N SER A 310 -13.96 -16.93 14.64
CA SER A 310 -14.59 -18.13 14.09
C SER A 310 -13.77 -19.40 14.39
N PRO A 311 -14.36 -20.61 14.37
CA PRO A 311 -13.61 -21.86 14.51
C PRO A 311 -12.51 -22.05 13.45
N GLU A 312 -12.75 -21.58 12.22
CA GLU A 312 -11.77 -21.59 11.12
C GLU A 312 -10.60 -20.66 11.43
N GLU A 313 -10.89 -19.46 11.93
CA GLU A 313 -9.85 -18.54 12.40
C GLU A 313 -9.05 -19.16 13.53
N ALA A 314 -9.70 -19.73 14.55
CA ALA A 314 -9.02 -20.42 15.64
C ALA A 314 -8.07 -21.51 15.12
N THR A 315 -8.52 -22.30 14.14
CA THR A 315 -7.70 -23.33 13.49
C THR A 315 -6.51 -22.71 12.77
N ALA A 316 -6.71 -21.63 12.02
CA ALA A 316 -5.61 -20.91 11.36
C ALA A 316 -4.59 -20.39 12.38
N HIS A 317 -5.03 -19.84 13.52
CA HIS A 317 -4.15 -19.39 14.60
C HIS A 317 -3.34 -20.54 15.19
N VAL A 318 -3.95 -21.71 15.40
CA VAL A 318 -3.24 -22.92 15.87
C VAL A 318 -2.17 -23.33 14.87
N VAL A 319 -2.49 -23.37 13.57
CA VAL A 319 -1.50 -23.69 12.52
C VAL A 319 -0.36 -22.68 12.51
N MET A 320 -0.66 -21.38 12.59
CA MET A 320 0.35 -20.32 12.68
C MET A 320 1.26 -20.50 13.90
N LEU A 321 0.68 -20.76 15.07
CA LEU A 321 1.42 -21.00 16.31
C LEU A 321 2.33 -22.22 16.21
N VAL A 322 1.84 -23.33 15.65
CA VAL A 322 2.63 -24.56 15.46
C VAL A 322 3.83 -24.28 14.54
N LEU A 323 3.61 -23.63 13.39
CA LEU A 323 4.68 -23.32 12.45
C LEU A 323 5.72 -22.36 13.06
N LEU A 324 5.27 -21.33 13.78
CA LEU A 324 6.16 -20.41 14.50
C LEU A 324 6.92 -21.11 15.63
N ALA A 325 6.29 -22.01 16.37
CA ALA A 325 6.93 -22.81 17.40
C ALA A 325 8.02 -23.71 16.81
N LEU A 326 7.77 -24.34 15.66
CA LEU A 326 8.77 -25.15 14.95
C LEU A 326 9.98 -24.31 14.53
N VAL A 327 9.76 -23.12 13.96
CA VAL A 327 10.84 -22.17 13.64
C VAL A 327 11.59 -21.72 14.89
N GLY A 328 10.86 -21.41 15.97
CA GLY A 328 11.43 -21.02 17.26
C GLY A 328 12.30 -22.12 17.89
N VAL A 329 11.85 -23.37 17.85
CA VAL A 329 12.59 -24.54 18.33
C VAL A 329 13.84 -24.79 17.49
N TRP A 330 13.75 -24.69 16.15
CA TRP A 330 14.92 -24.75 15.28
C TRP A 330 15.91 -23.65 15.67
N TYR A 331 15.44 -22.41 15.76
CA TYR A 331 16.26 -21.26 16.10
C TYR A 331 16.96 -21.44 17.45
N ALA A 332 16.25 -21.87 18.49
CA ALA A 332 16.81 -22.12 19.82
C ALA A 332 17.95 -23.15 19.80
N ARG A 333 17.84 -24.17 18.95
CA ARG A 333 18.90 -25.19 18.73
C ARG A 333 20.08 -24.62 17.95
N ALA A 334 19.81 -23.89 16.87
CA ALA A 334 20.84 -23.37 15.96
C ALA A 334 21.63 -22.18 16.53
N SER A 335 21.02 -21.40 17.42
CA SER A 335 21.55 -20.12 17.91
C SER A 335 22.40 -20.23 19.18
N ARG A 336 22.80 -21.44 19.62
CA ARG A 336 23.59 -21.63 20.85
C ARG A 336 24.87 -20.80 20.91
N GLU A 337 25.51 -20.58 19.77
CA GLU A 337 26.75 -19.79 19.65
C GLU A 337 26.51 -18.34 19.20
N VAL A 338 25.26 -17.97 18.94
CA VAL A 338 24.91 -16.63 18.47
C VAL A 338 24.87 -15.67 19.66
N ARG A 339 25.54 -14.53 19.52
CA ARG A 339 25.53 -13.52 20.58
C ARG A 339 24.11 -12.97 20.76
N LEU A 340 23.71 -12.82 22.02
CA LEU A 340 22.38 -12.33 22.40
C LEU A 340 21.27 -13.11 21.68
N ARG A 341 21.37 -14.44 21.60
CA ARG A 341 20.42 -15.26 20.81
C ARG A 341 18.94 -14.94 21.07
N TRP A 342 18.54 -14.55 22.28
CA TRP A 342 17.15 -14.22 22.56
C TRP A 342 16.74 -12.80 22.17
N LEU A 343 17.69 -11.90 21.91
CA LEU A 343 17.40 -10.54 21.46
C LEU A 343 16.68 -10.53 20.11
N TRP A 344 17.11 -11.38 19.18
CA TRP A 344 16.63 -11.36 17.80
C TRP A 344 15.14 -11.71 17.66
N PRO A 345 14.64 -12.84 18.21
CA PRO A 345 13.20 -13.13 18.16
C PRO A 345 12.37 -12.12 18.96
N THR A 346 12.88 -11.64 20.11
CA THR A 346 12.17 -10.62 20.88
C THR A 346 12.10 -9.30 20.12
N TRP A 347 13.15 -8.89 19.42
CA TRP A 347 13.14 -7.69 18.58
C TRP A 347 12.12 -7.83 17.44
N VAL A 348 12.05 -8.99 16.76
CA VAL A 348 11.02 -9.24 15.73
C VAL A 348 9.61 -8.98 16.29
N VAL A 349 9.27 -9.55 17.45
CA VAL A 349 7.94 -9.39 18.06
C VAL A 349 7.69 -7.96 18.51
N VAL A 350 8.65 -7.38 19.25
CA VAL A 350 8.51 -6.05 19.85
C VAL A 350 8.39 -4.95 18.79
N ALA A 351 9.07 -5.09 17.64
CA ALA A 351 9.00 -4.11 16.55
C ALA A 351 7.59 -3.97 15.93
N PHE A 352 6.74 -4.99 16.09
CA PHE A 352 5.34 -4.92 15.66
C PHE A 352 4.41 -4.30 16.70
N VAL A 353 4.77 -4.29 17.98
CA VAL A 353 3.88 -3.80 19.06
C VAL A 353 3.35 -2.38 18.80
N PRO A 354 4.17 -1.38 18.39
CA PRO A 354 3.68 -0.02 18.14
C PRO A 354 2.72 0.10 16.95
N VAL A 355 2.70 -0.88 16.04
CA VAL A 355 1.83 -0.86 14.85
C VAL A 355 0.62 -1.78 14.98
N ILE A 356 0.46 -2.52 16.08
CA ILE A 356 -0.73 -3.34 16.32
C ILE A 356 -2.03 -2.53 16.15
N PRO A 357 -2.17 -1.30 16.69
CA PRO A 357 -3.40 -0.53 16.49
C PRO A 357 -3.68 -0.17 15.02
N VAL A 358 -2.65 -0.08 14.18
CA VAL A 358 -2.76 0.44 12.81
C VAL A 358 -3.04 -0.68 11.82
N PHE A 359 -3.82 -0.43 10.77
CA PHE A 359 -4.06 -1.41 9.69
C PHE A 359 -2.74 -2.02 9.14
N THR A 360 -2.72 -3.33 8.88
CA THR A 360 -1.48 -4.05 8.51
C THR A 360 -1.05 -3.71 7.09
N MET A 361 0.23 -3.33 6.93
CA MET A 361 0.85 -3.11 5.63
C MET A 361 2.25 -3.74 5.54
N PRO A 362 2.72 -4.16 4.36
CA PRO A 362 4.03 -4.81 4.22
C PRO A 362 5.20 -3.92 4.68
N HIS A 363 5.10 -2.60 4.51
CA HIS A 363 6.18 -1.71 4.93
C HIS A 363 6.37 -1.63 6.46
N PHE A 364 5.49 -2.26 7.26
CA PHE A 364 5.69 -2.42 8.71
C PHE A 364 6.75 -3.48 9.00
N ALA A 365 6.97 -4.42 8.09
CA ALA A 365 7.93 -5.51 8.23
C ALA A 365 9.38 -5.09 8.03
N HIS A 366 9.67 -3.91 7.48
CA HIS A 366 11.03 -3.53 7.10
C HIS A 366 11.99 -3.45 8.30
N LEU A 367 11.54 -2.92 9.45
CA LEU A 367 12.35 -2.90 10.68
C LEU A 367 12.55 -4.31 11.29
N PRO A 368 11.51 -5.13 11.53
CA PRO A 368 11.68 -6.49 12.06
C PRO A 368 12.34 -7.48 11.07
N ALA A 369 12.38 -7.17 9.77
CA ALA A 369 13.12 -7.98 8.80
C ALA A 369 14.64 -8.01 9.10
N ALA A 370 15.20 -6.96 9.72
CA ALA A 370 16.61 -6.92 10.10
C ALA A 370 16.98 -8.02 11.12
N PRO A 371 16.35 -8.11 12.31
CA PRO A 371 16.61 -9.21 13.25
C PRO A 371 16.19 -10.58 12.69
N LEU A 372 15.11 -10.67 11.89
CA LEU A 372 14.74 -11.93 11.23
C LEU A 372 15.86 -12.44 10.33
N ALA A 373 16.47 -11.57 9.52
CA ALA A 373 17.54 -11.99 8.62
C ALA A 373 18.76 -12.56 9.37
N VAL A 374 19.07 -12.01 10.56
CA VAL A 374 20.07 -12.58 11.48
C VAL A 374 19.65 -13.95 12.01
N MET A 375 18.38 -14.11 12.39
CA MET A 375 17.82 -15.39 12.85
C MET A 375 17.88 -16.46 11.77
N THR A 376 17.47 -16.14 10.54
CA THR A 376 17.47 -17.08 9.42
C THR A 376 18.89 -17.55 9.09
N ALA A 377 19.86 -16.63 9.03
CA ALA A 377 21.27 -16.99 8.85
C ALA A 377 21.82 -17.86 10.00
N ALA A 378 21.39 -17.62 11.25
CA ALA A 378 21.72 -18.48 12.37
C ALA A 378 21.13 -19.90 12.23
N CYS A 379 19.85 -20.02 11.86
CA CYS A 379 19.18 -21.31 11.63
C CYS A 379 19.89 -22.16 10.58
N LEU A 380 20.29 -21.53 9.46
CA LEU A 380 20.97 -22.19 8.35
C LEU A 380 22.36 -22.73 8.71
N ARG A 381 23.01 -22.16 9.74
CA ARG A 381 24.33 -22.61 10.20
C ARG A 381 24.31 -24.00 10.83
N LEU A 382 23.18 -24.42 11.40
CA LEU A 382 23.04 -25.72 12.06
C LEU A 382 23.10 -26.90 11.08
N ALA A 383 22.54 -26.72 9.89
CA ALA A 383 22.56 -27.75 8.86
C ALA A 383 24.02 -28.04 8.42
N ARG A 384 24.33 -29.30 8.12
CA ARG A 384 25.67 -29.76 7.70
C ARG A 384 25.57 -30.55 6.39
N GLY A 385 26.67 -30.62 5.65
CA GLY A 385 26.76 -31.39 4.39
C GLY A 385 25.68 -30.98 3.37
N TRP A 386 25.09 -31.99 2.71
CA TRP A 386 24.05 -31.80 1.70
C TRP A 386 22.76 -31.19 2.26
N ALA A 387 22.39 -31.49 3.51
CA ALA A 387 21.20 -30.92 4.15
C ALA A 387 21.30 -29.39 4.26
N ARG A 388 22.52 -28.85 4.46
CA ARG A 388 22.73 -27.38 4.43
C ARG A 388 22.40 -26.80 3.07
N VAL A 389 22.88 -27.44 2.00
CA VAL A 389 22.65 -26.97 0.63
C VAL A 389 21.16 -26.99 0.32
N LEU A 390 20.47 -28.07 0.69
CA LEU A 390 19.02 -28.20 0.48
C LEU A 390 18.23 -27.13 1.26
N VAL A 391 18.46 -26.97 2.56
CA VAL A 391 17.73 -25.98 3.37
C VAL A 391 18.06 -24.56 2.92
N LEU A 392 19.32 -24.27 2.59
CA LEU A 392 19.71 -22.97 2.05
C LEU A 392 19.01 -22.70 0.71
N ALA A 393 18.97 -23.68 -0.20
CA ALA A 393 18.27 -23.56 -1.46
C ALA A 393 16.78 -23.32 -1.25
N LEU A 394 16.12 -24.08 -0.36
CA LEU A 394 14.70 -23.90 -0.05
C LEU A 394 14.40 -22.50 0.50
N VAL A 395 15.21 -22.00 1.45
CA VAL A 395 15.02 -20.66 2.01
C VAL A 395 15.27 -19.58 0.95
N VAL A 396 16.35 -19.67 0.18
CA VAL A 396 16.68 -18.67 -0.84
C VAL A 396 15.67 -18.68 -1.98
N LEU A 397 15.31 -19.86 -2.50
CA LEU A 397 14.31 -19.99 -3.56
C LEU A 397 12.93 -19.58 -3.09
N GLY A 398 12.51 -19.96 -1.87
CA GLY A 398 11.25 -19.52 -1.29
C GLY A 398 11.20 -18.00 -1.10
N THR A 399 12.29 -17.40 -0.61
CA THR A 399 12.40 -15.94 -0.47
C THR A 399 12.34 -15.26 -1.84
N ALA A 400 13.08 -15.75 -2.83
CA ALA A 400 13.10 -15.20 -4.19
C ALA A 400 11.76 -15.36 -4.91
N TYR A 401 11.09 -16.50 -4.76
CA TYR A 401 9.75 -16.73 -5.31
C TYR A 401 8.73 -15.76 -4.72
N SER A 402 8.70 -15.64 -3.39
CA SER A 402 7.83 -14.68 -2.72
C SER A 402 8.17 -13.25 -3.14
N PHE A 403 9.45 -12.89 -3.23
CA PHE A 403 9.90 -11.58 -3.68
C PHE A 403 9.37 -11.24 -5.08
N VAL A 404 9.55 -12.14 -6.04
CA VAL A 404 9.06 -11.96 -7.42
C VAL A 404 7.54 -11.83 -7.46
N THR A 405 6.83 -12.65 -6.68
CA THR A 405 5.37 -12.56 -6.55
C THR A 405 4.94 -11.18 -6.04
N TYR A 406 5.58 -10.69 -4.96
CA TYR A 406 5.31 -9.35 -4.42
C TYR A 406 5.62 -8.24 -5.41
N ARG A 407 6.68 -8.38 -6.21
CA ARG A 407 7.02 -7.42 -7.28
C ARG A 407 5.92 -7.35 -8.34
N TYR A 408 5.36 -8.49 -8.77
CA TYR A 408 4.24 -8.51 -9.71
C TYR A 408 2.96 -7.95 -9.11
N VAL A 409 2.67 -8.27 -7.85
CA VAL A 409 1.52 -7.71 -7.11
C VAL A 409 1.62 -6.20 -7.07
N TRP A 410 2.74 -5.67 -6.57
CA TRP A 410 2.98 -4.24 -6.51
C TRP A 410 2.85 -3.56 -7.88
N ARG A 411 3.50 -4.08 -8.93
CA ARG A 411 3.36 -3.52 -10.28
C ARG A 411 1.91 -3.52 -10.74
N GLY A 412 1.16 -4.58 -10.47
CA GLY A 412 -0.26 -4.64 -10.84
C GLY A 412 -1.08 -3.52 -10.21
N VAL A 413 -0.84 -3.27 -8.92
CA VAL A 413 -1.49 -2.19 -8.16
C VAL A 413 -1.10 -0.81 -8.70
N VAL A 414 0.19 -0.54 -8.89
CA VAL A 414 0.68 0.73 -9.43
C VAL A 414 0.12 0.99 -10.84
N ARG A 415 0.11 -0.03 -11.71
CA ARG A 415 -0.42 0.11 -13.07
C ARG A 415 -1.93 0.33 -13.08
N SER A 416 -2.67 -0.15 -12.08
CA SER A 416 -4.10 0.14 -11.95
C SER A 416 -4.36 1.64 -11.80
N GLU A 417 -3.62 2.32 -10.93
CA GLU A 417 -3.74 3.77 -10.75
C GLU A 417 -3.25 4.53 -11.98
N GLN A 418 -2.07 4.22 -12.50
CA GLN A 418 -1.49 4.94 -13.64
C GLN A 418 -2.34 4.83 -14.90
N LEU A 419 -3.05 3.72 -15.07
CA LEU A 419 -4.03 3.55 -16.13
C LEU A 419 -5.19 4.56 -16.00
N ILE A 420 -5.66 4.87 -14.79
CA ILE A 420 -6.69 5.89 -14.54
C ILE A 420 -6.17 7.25 -15.01
N TYR A 421 -5.01 7.68 -14.52
CA TYR A 421 -4.47 9.01 -14.83
C TYR A 421 -4.11 9.18 -16.31
N ALA A 422 -3.55 8.14 -16.92
CA ALA A 422 -3.27 8.16 -18.35
C ALA A 422 -4.55 8.22 -19.20
N ASP A 423 -5.65 7.59 -18.76
CA ASP A 423 -6.93 7.65 -19.48
C ASP A 423 -7.58 9.04 -19.36
N MET A 424 -7.51 9.64 -18.17
CA MET A 424 -7.97 11.02 -17.95
C MET A 424 -7.21 12.02 -18.82
N HIS A 425 -5.87 11.89 -18.87
CA HIS A 425 -5.00 12.73 -19.68
C HIS A 425 -5.18 12.49 -21.19
N PHE A 426 -5.40 11.24 -21.61
CA PHE A 426 -5.56 10.87 -23.01
C PHE A 426 -6.81 11.48 -23.65
N ASN A 427 -7.92 11.57 -22.91
CA ASN A 427 -9.20 12.00 -23.47
C ASN A 427 -9.47 13.49 -23.38
N THR A 428 -8.74 14.22 -22.52
CA THR A 428 -9.21 15.53 -22.08
C THR A 428 -8.13 16.59 -22.23
N SER A 429 -8.49 17.68 -22.92
CA SER A 429 -7.70 18.90 -22.90
C SER A 429 -7.69 19.52 -21.49
N ARG A 430 -6.73 20.42 -21.26
CA ARG A 430 -6.63 21.18 -20.02
C ARG A 430 -7.98 21.84 -19.70
N PRO A 431 -8.63 21.55 -18.55
CA PRO A 431 -9.94 22.09 -18.23
C PRO A 431 -9.87 23.62 -17.99
N PRO A 432 -11.01 24.34 -18.05
CA PRO A 432 -11.04 25.75 -17.67
C PRO A 432 -10.72 25.93 -16.17
N PRO A 433 -10.30 27.13 -15.73
CA PRO A 433 -10.21 27.47 -14.31
C PRO A 433 -11.55 27.23 -13.58
N GLY A 434 -11.49 26.77 -12.34
CA GLY A 434 -12.65 26.43 -11.50
C GLY A 434 -13.39 25.16 -11.92
N ALA A 435 -12.84 24.36 -12.84
CA ALA A 435 -13.48 23.13 -13.27
C ALA A 435 -13.63 22.12 -12.12
N LYS A 436 -14.73 21.37 -12.16
CA LYS A 436 -15.08 20.32 -11.21
C LYS A 436 -15.05 18.96 -11.90
N LEU A 437 -14.28 18.03 -11.36
CA LEU A 437 -14.22 16.65 -11.81
C LEU A 437 -15.25 15.81 -11.04
N PHE A 438 -16.02 14.98 -11.74
CA PHE A 438 -16.94 14.03 -11.13
C PHE A 438 -16.51 12.61 -11.50
N LEU A 439 -16.12 11.84 -10.50
CA LEU A 439 -15.51 10.51 -10.67
C LEU A 439 -16.56 9.43 -10.36
N ILE A 440 -16.87 8.59 -11.34
CA ILE A 440 -17.94 7.59 -11.28
C ILE A 440 -17.32 6.20 -11.41
N ASN A 441 -17.68 5.30 -10.49
CA ASN A 441 -17.15 3.95 -10.35
C ASN A 441 -15.62 3.93 -10.16
N MET A 442 -15.07 5.00 -9.58
CA MET A 442 -13.62 5.17 -9.48
C MET A 442 -13.01 4.06 -8.63
N PRO A 443 -12.00 3.33 -9.08
CA PRO A 443 -11.25 2.45 -8.19
C PRO A 443 -10.64 3.23 -7.04
N VAL A 444 -10.60 2.66 -5.84
CA VAL A 444 -9.93 3.27 -4.67
C VAL A 444 -8.47 3.61 -5.01
N ALA A 445 -7.83 2.81 -5.87
CA ALA A 445 -6.52 3.10 -6.46
C ALA A 445 -6.39 4.51 -7.05
N GLY A 446 -7.47 5.09 -7.57
CA GLY A 446 -7.50 6.43 -8.18
C GLY A 446 -7.96 7.55 -7.25
N ILE A 447 -8.00 7.34 -5.93
CA ILE A 447 -8.47 8.37 -4.99
C ILE A 447 -7.61 9.65 -5.02
N TYR A 448 -6.37 9.59 -5.50
CA TYR A 448 -5.48 10.75 -5.66
C TYR A 448 -5.59 11.42 -7.05
N ALA A 449 -6.59 11.06 -7.86
CA ALA A 449 -6.78 11.60 -9.21
C ALA A 449 -6.80 13.12 -9.24
N ALA A 450 -7.47 13.78 -8.29
CA ALA A 450 -7.52 15.24 -8.26
C ALA A 450 -6.13 15.85 -8.13
N VAL A 451 -5.36 15.40 -7.13
CA VAL A 451 -4.00 15.90 -6.86
C VAL A 451 -3.09 15.65 -8.06
N ALA A 452 -3.14 14.45 -8.64
CA ALA A 452 -2.38 14.10 -9.83
C ALA A 452 -2.75 15.00 -11.04
N MET A 453 -4.05 15.26 -11.24
CA MET A 453 -4.54 16.05 -12.36
C MET A 453 -4.32 17.56 -12.17
N ARG A 454 -4.33 18.09 -10.94
CA ARG A 454 -3.93 19.48 -10.66
C ARG A 454 -2.53 19.76 -11.16
N GLU A 455 -1.62 18.83 -10.89
CA GLU A 455 -0.25 18.92 -11.38
C GLU A 455 -0.19 18.73 -12.90
N ALA A 456 -0.75 17.63 -13.43
CA ALA A 456 -0.64 17.28 -14.84
C ALA A 456 -1.30 18.30 -15.79
N TRP A 457 -2.35 18.99 -15.33
CA TRP A 457 -3.03 20.04 -16.09
C TRP A 457 -2.67 21.45 -15.64
N GLU A 458 -1.77 21.62 -14.67
CA GLU A 458 -1.40 22.92 -14.10
C GLU A 458 -2.66 23.74 -13.69
N ARG A 459 -3.53 23.12 -12.89
CA ARG A 459 -4.80 23.67 -12.40
C ARG A 459 -4.89 23.54 -10.88
N PRO A 460 -4.32 24.47 -10.10
CA PRO A 460 -4.34 24.36 -8.64
C PRO A 460 -5.75 24.49 -8.04
N ASP A 461 -6.68 25.09 -8.79
CA ASP A 461 -8.07 25.35 -8.46
C ASP A 461 -9.04 24.21 -8.84
N LEU A 462 -8.53 23.09 -9.33
CA LEU A 462 -9.35 21.94 -9.72
C LEU A 462 -9.99 21.29 -8.49
N GLU A 463 -11.31 21.14 -8.50
CA GLU A 463 -12.03 20.35 -7.50
C GLU A 463 -12.39 18.99 -8.07
N ALA A 464 -12.46 17.97 -7.21
CA ALA A 464 -12.91 16.64 -7.62
C ALA A 464 -13.88 16.06 -6.61
N TYR A 465 -14.93 15.45 -7.12
CA TYR A 465 -16.00 14.81 -6.37
C TYR A 465 -16.06 13.35 -6.77
N VAL A 466 -15.94 12.43 -5.81
CA VAL A 466 -16.20 11.02 -6.06
C VAL A 466 -17.68 10.76 -5.87
N LEU A 467 -18.38 10.39 -6.95
CA LEU A 467 -19.79 10.03 -6.89
C LEU A 467 -19.94 8.60 -6.37
N THR A 468 -19.16 7.67 -6.92
CA THR A 468 -19.12 6.26 -6.49
C THR A 468 -17.72 5.68 -6.63
N PHE A 469 -17.37 4.74 -5.75
CA PHE A 469 -16.18 3.89 -5.92
C PHE A 469 -16.56 2.57 -6.61
N SER A 470 -15.65 1.98 -7.39
CA SER A 470 -15.86 0.60 -7.86
C SER A 470 -15.83 -0.38 -6.69
N PRO A 471 -16.65 -1.45 -6.72
CA PRO A 471 -16.62 -2.48 -5.67
C PRO A 471 -15.22 -3.09 -5.47
N HIS A 472 -14.50 -3.32 -6.57
CA HIS A 472 -13.12 -3.79 -6.52
C HIS A 472 -12.14 -2.59 -6.46
N PRO A 473 -11.16 -2.55 -5.54
CA PRO A 473 -10.36 -1.35 -5.28
C PRO A 473 -9.40 -0.94 -6.41
N LEU A 474 -9.09 -1.85 -7.33
CA LEU A 474 -8.10 -1.63 -8.39
C LEU A 474 -8.68 -1.48 -9.81
N ALA A 475 -9.97 -1.73 -10.00
CA ALA A 475 -10.64 -1.65 -11.29
C ALA A 475 -12.15 -1.80 -11.12
N MET A 476 -12.93 -1.27 -12.06
CA MET A 476 -14.32 -1.69 -12.22
C MET A 476 -14.36 -3.04 -12.95
N LEU A 477 -14.76 -4.11 -12.27
CA LEU A 477 -14.83 -5.46 -12.86
C LEU A 477 -16.22 -5.80 -13.38
N GLU A 478 -17.25 -5.21 -12.78
CA GLU A 478 -18.65 -5.45 -13.11
C GLU A 478 -19.22 -4.31 -13.95
N ARG A 479 -20.44 -4.52 -14.47
CA ARG A 479 -21.11 -3.55 -15.34
C ARG A 479 -21.93 -2.59 -14.49
N GLY A 480 -21.46 -1.37 -14.31
CA GLY A 480 -22.31 -0.25 -13.86
C GLY A 480 -23.01 0.40 -15.04
N THR A 481 -24.08 1.16 -14.77
CA THR A 481 -24.67 2.08 -15.75
C THR A 481 -24.68 3.49 -15.21
N VAL A 482 -24.63 4.44 -16.15
CA VAL A 482 -24.71 5.87 -15.93
C VAL A 482 -25.73 6.40 -16.94
N GLU A 483 -26.81 6.98 -16.44
CA GLU A 483 -27.97 7.43 -17.21
C GLU A 483 -28.22 8.90 -16.91
N ALA A 484 -28.25 9.75 -17.94
CA ALA A 484 -28.75 11.12 -17.80
C ALA A 484 -30.28 11.07 -17.85
N LEU A 485 -30.94 11.43 -16.75
CA LEU A 485 -32.41 11.47 -16.71
C LEU A 485 -32.95 12.76 -17.34
N ASN A 486 -32.17 13.85 -17.25
CA ASN A 486 -32.39 15.15 -17.86
C ASN A 486 -31.08 15.96 -17.81
N ASP A 487 -31.15 17.25 -18.17
CA ASP A 487 -30.00 18.15 -18.20
C ASP A 487 -29.28 18.31 -16.86
N HIS A 488 -29.90 17.96 -15.73
CA HIS A 488 -29.36 18.18 -14.39
C HIS A 488 -29.25 16.90 -13.54
N GLU A 489 -29.84 15.79 -13.97
CA GLU A 489 -29.94 14.58 -13.16
C GLU A 489 -29.21 13.41 -13.78
N LEU A 490 -28.41 12.74 -12.94
CA LEU A 490 -27.66 11.54 -13.30
C LEU A 490 -28.07 10.38 -12.40
N LEU A 491 -28.49 9.27 -12.98
CA LEU A 491 -28.73 8.01 -12.28
C LEU A 491 -27.55 7.06 -12.51
N VAL A 492 -26.88 6.68 -11.43
CA VAL A 492 -25.76 5.73 -11.44
C VAL A 492 -26.21 4.47 -10.74
N SER A 493 -25.95 3.31 -11.34
CA SER A 493 -26.36 2.06 -10.69
C SER A 493 -25.48 0.85 -11.03
N ALA A 494 -25.33 -0.03 -10.06
CA ALA A 494 -24.50 -1.23 -10.12
C ALA A 494 -25.33 -2.48 -9.78
N PRO A 495 -24.98 -3.66 -10.33
CA PRO A 495 -25.60 -4.91 -9.94
C PRO A 495 -25.36 -5.19 -8.45
N PRO A 496 -26.22 -6.01 -7.81
CA PRO A 496 -25.97 -6.48 -6.45
C PRO A 496 -24.57 -7.10 -6.32
N PRO A 497 -23.85 -6.84 -5.21
CA PRO A 497 -24.35 -6.21 -4.00
C PRO A 497 -24.46 -4.67 -4.05
N GLY A 498 -23.98 -4.01 -5.12
CA GLY A 498 -24.05 -2.56 -5.29
C GLY A 498 -22.76 -1.81 -4.92
N TYR A 499 -22.87 -0.51 -4.75
CA TYR A 499 -21.80 0.37 -4.27
C TYR A 499 -21.71 0.34 -2.75
N PHE A 500 -20.52 0.67 -2.24
CA PHE A 500 -20.25 0.76 -0.81
C PHE A 500 -20.49 -0.56 -0.05
N THR A 501 -20.22 -1.68 -0.73
CA THR A 501 -20.32 -3.03 -0.17
C THR A 501 -18.95 -3.58 0.24
N GLY A 502 -18.96 -4.70 0.95
CA GLY A 502 -17.74 -5.42 1.32
C GLY A 502 -16.85 -4.63 2.30
N MET A 503 -15.56 -4.95 2.31
CA MET A 503 -14.62 -4.31 3.24
C MET A 503 -14.31 -2.86 2.85
N SER A 504 -14.09 -2.59 1.56
CA SER A 504 -13.86 -1.25 1.03
C SER A 504 -15.07 -0.33 1.23
N GLY A 505 -16.29 -0.84 1.06
CA GLY A 505 -17.51 -0.09 1.31
C GLY A 505 -17.71 0.29 2.76
N ARG A 506 -17.56 -0.68 3.67
CA ARG A 506 -17.60 -0.41 5.12
C ARG A 506 -16.52 0.59 5.54
N MET A 507 -15.29 0.46 5.01
CA MET A 507 -14.22 1.45 5.22
C MET A 507 -14.67 2.87 4.90
N LEU A 508 -15.28 3.05 3.73
CA LEU A 508 -15.66 4.35 3.21
C LEU A 508 -16.91 4.91 3.90
N ILE A 509 -17.89 4.07 4.27
CA ILE A 509 -19.11 4.54 4.93
C ILE A 509 -18.91 4.65 6.43
N GLU A 510 -18.53 3.58 7.13
CA GLU A 510 -18.40 3.60 8.59
C GLU A 510 -17.32 4.60 9.05
N GLY A 511 -16.22 4.73 8.29
CA GLY A 511 -15.13 5.63 8.62
C GLY A 511 -15.44 7.12 8.40
N LEU A 512 -16.31 7.45 7.44
CA LEU A 512 -16.64 8.84 7.07
C LEU A 512 -18.02 9.27 7.58
N ARG A 513 -18.85 8.29 7.96
CA ARG A 513 -20.26 8.41 8.32
C ARG A 513 -20.62 7.42 9.43
N PRO A 514 -19.99 7.52 10.61
CA PRO A 514 -20.14 6.52 11.68
C PRO A 514 -21.59 6.42 12.16
N GLY A 515 -22.13 5.19 12.20
CA GLY A 515 -23.47 4.89 12.73
C GLY A 515 -24.65 5.32 11.85
N ARG A 516 -24.43 5.82 10.62
CA ARG A 516 -25.49 6.27 9.71
C ARG A 516 -25.38 5.57 8.36
N PRO A 517 -25.93 4.34 8.22
CA PRO A 517 -25.95 3.64 6.94
C PRO A 517 -26.76 4.43 5.91
N LEU A 518 -26.45 4.24 4.62
CA LEU A 518 -27.21 4.82 3.52
C LEU A 518 -28.63 4.23 3.52
N ARG A 519 -29.66 5.08 3.63
CA ARG A 519 -31.07 4.62 3.66
C ARG A 519 -31.76 4.95 2.34
N GLN A 520 -32.53 4.00 1.80
CA GLN A 520 -33.36 4.28 0.64
C GLN A 520 -34.28 5.48 0.89
N GLY A 521 -34.36 6.39 -0.08
CA GLY A 521 -35.10 7.65 -0.01
C GLY A 521 -34.34 8.80 0.67
N GLU A 522 -33.19 8.55 1.30
CA GLU A 522 -32.37 9.59 1.90
C GLU A 522 -31.82 10.53 0.82
N VAL A 523 -31.88 11.84 1.11
CA VAL A 523 -31.27 12.90 0.29
C VAL A 523 -30.16 13.54 1.10
N ILE A 524 -28.94 13.50 0.59
CA ILE A 524 -27.79 14.17 1.17
C ILE A 524 -27.49 15.40 0.33
N ALA A 525 -27.66 16.58 0.94
CA ALA A 525 -27.45 17.84 0.27
C ALA A 525 -25.96 18.13 0.11
N GLY A 526 -25.55 18.58 -1.08
CA GLY A 526 -24.18 18.97 -1.37
C GLY A 526 -24.10 20.32 -2.09
N GLU A 527 -22.88 20.85 -2.17
CA GLU A 527 -22.63 22.14 -2.80
C GLU A 527 -22.86 22.09 -4.32
N ALA A 528 -22.20 21.14 -5.01
CA ALA A 528 -22.29 21.00 -6.47
C ALA A 528 -23.50 20.17 -6.94
N PHE A 529 -23.99 19.26 -6.09
CA PHE A 529 -25.11 18.36 -6.37
C PHE A 529 -25.71 17.81 -5.08
N ASP A 530 -26.95 17.34 -5.15
CA ASP A 530 -27.60 16.53 -4.11
C ASP A 530 -27.58 15.05 -4.50
N THR A 531 -27.40 14.16 -3.51
CA THR A 531 -27.44 12.71 -3.74
C THR A 531 -28.70 12.11 -3.13
N THR A 532 -29.56 11.49 -3.94
CA THR A 532 -30.67 10.65 -3.49
C THR A 532 -30.26 9.17 -3.52
N ILE A 533 -30.44 8.47 -2.41
CA ILE A 533 -30.30 7.01 -2.35
C ILE A 533 -31.57 6.37 -2.90
N VAL A 534 -31.57 5.99 -4.17
CA VAL A 534 -32.78 5.48 -4.84
C VAL A 534 -33.08 4.04 -4.43
N GLU A 535 -32.05 3.21 -4.33
CA GLU A 535 -32.16 1.80 -3.95
C GLU A 535 -30.92 1.41 -3.15
N ALA A 536 -31.14 0.88 -1.94
CA ALA A 536 -30.09 0.39 -1.06
C ALA A 536 -30.63 -0.71 -0.15
N ASP A 537 -29.78 -1.67 0.18
CA ASP A 537 -30.03 -2.69 1.20
C ASP A 537 -29.02 -2.56 2.36
N ALA A 538 -29.04 -3.53 3.28
CA ALA A 538 -28.10 -3.54 4.41
C ALA A 538 -26.62 -3.72 3.98
N ARG A 539 -26.37 -4.12 2.73
CA ARG A 539 -25.02 -4.38 2.20
C ARG A 539 -24.47 -3.19 1.43
N GLY A 540 -25.31 -2.38 0.79
CA GLY A 540 -24.89 -1.22 0.03
C GLY A 540 -25.98 -0.58 -0.82
N ALA A 541 -25.59 0.38 -1.67
CA ALA A 541 -26.50 1.11 -2.55
C ALA A 541 -26.39 0.60 -3.99
N THR A 542 -27.47 0.07 -4.57
CA THR A 542 -27.49 -0.38 -5.96
C THR A 542 -27.86 0.74 -6.92
N LYS A 543 -28.62 1.77 -6.48
CA LYS A 543 -28.99 2.93 -7.29
C LYS A 543 -28.85 4.25 -6.55
N LEU A 544 -28.18 5.21 -7.19
CA LEU A 544 -27.91 6.55 -6.68
C LEU A 544 -28.28 7.57 -7.74
N ARG A 545 -29.05 8.59 -7.37
CA ARG A 545 -29.38 9.72 -8.25
C ARG A 545 -28.66 10.98 -7.76
N PHE A 546 -28.00 11.67 -8.67
CA PHE A 546 -27.29 12.93 -8.41
C PHE A 546 -28.01 14.07 -9.13
N THR A 547 -28.37 15.12 -8.40
CA THR A 547 -29.07 16.31 -8.94
C THR A 547 -28.14 17.50 -8.91
N PHE A 548 -27.63 17.92 -10.06
CA PHE A 548 -26.59 18.94 -10.18
C PHE A 548 -27.14 20.36 -10.25
N ARG A 549 -26.42 21.31 -9.63
CA ARG A 549 -26.79 22.74 -9.66
C ARG A 549 -26.67 23.37 -11.05
N ARG A 550 -25.85 22.80 -11.92
CA ARG A 550 -25.62 23.26 -13.30
C ARG A 550 -25.89 22.10 -14.27
N PRO A 551 -26.18 22.39 -15.54
CA PRO A 551 -26.39 21.35 -16.53
C PRO A 551 -25.18 20.40 -16.63
N LEU A 552 -25.43 19.11 -16.89
CA LEU A 552 -24.40 18.08 -17.11
C LEU A 552 -23.47 18.43 -18.28
N SER A 553 -23.96 19.23 -19.24
CA SER A 553 -23.22 19.76 -20.39
C SER A 553 -22.37 21.01 -20.07
N SER A 554 -22.33 21.46 -18.81
CA SER A 554 -21.55 22.65 -18.43
C SER A 554 -20.06 22.46 -18.73
N PRO A 555 -19.38 23.43 -19.36
CA PRO A 555 -17.95 23.31 -19.67
C PRO A 555 -17.05 23.23 -18.42
N GLU A 556 -17.58 23.65 -17.27
CA GLU A 556 -16.94 23.54 -15.95
C GLU A 556 -17.00 22.11 -15.39
N TYR A 557 -17.91 21.26 -15.88
CA TYR A 557 -18.10 19.90 -15.36
C TYR A 557 -17.39 18.88 -16.25
N ARG A 558 -16.66 17.96 -15.63
CA ARG A 558 -15.98 16.85 -16.32
C ARG A 558 -16.29 15.54 -15.64
N PHE A 559 -17.01 14.65 -16.33
CA PHE A 559 -17.42 13.37 -15.78
C PHE A 559 -16.48 12.26 -16.27
N TYR A 560 -15.86 11.54 -15.34
CA TYR A 560 -15.00 10.40 -15.64
C TYR A 560 -15.65 9.12 -15.15
N VAL A 561 -15.90 8.20 -16.06
CA VAL A 561 -16.53 6.91 -15.78
C VAL A 561 -15.49 5.81 -15.88
N SER A 562 -15.35 5.05 -14.81
CA SER A 562 -14.58 3.82 -14.79
C SER A 562 -15.46 2.63 -15.19
N SER A 563 -14.95 1.81 -16.08
CA SER A 563 -15.54 0.55 -16.53
C SER A 563 -14.49 -0.54 -16.66
N TRP A 564 -14.93 -1.76 -16.95
CA TRP A 564 -14.01 -2.88 -17.20
C TRP A 564 -13.17 -2.73 -18.49
N VAL A 565 -13.54 -1.77 -19.36
CA VAL A 565 -12.85 -1.46 -20.61
C VAL A 565 -11.90 -0.27 -20.45
N ARG A 566 -12.38 0.80 -19.80
CA ARG A 566 -11.69 2.07 -19.62
C ARG A 566 -11.61 2.43 -18.13
N PRO A 567 -10.42 2.66 -17.57
CA PRO A 567 -10.27 2.96 -16.15
C PRO A 567 -10.81 4.35 -15.75
N ALA A 568 -10.88 5.34 -16.65
CA ALA A 568 -11.48 6.65 -16.40
C ALA A 568 -11.75 7.38 -17.71
N TRP A 569 -12.80 6.96 -18.42
CA TRP A 569 -13.19 7.57 -19.69
C TRP A 569 -13.99 8.86 -19.46
N TRP A 570 -13.69 9.91 -20.24
CA TRP A 570 -14.40 11.18 -20.14
C TRP A 570 -15.75 11.11 -20.87
N ARG A 571 -16.83 11.12 -20.08
CA ARG A 571 -18.20 11.18 -20.57
C ARG A 571 -18.62 12.63 -20.82
N GLN A 572 -19.07 12.89 -22.05
CA GLN A 572 -19.56 14.19 -22.50
C GLN A 572 -21.07 14.09 -22.69
N PHE A 573 -21.80 15.03 -22.08
CA PHE A 573 -23.26 15.11 -22.19
C PHE A 573 -23.73 16.11 -23.25
N ASP A 574 -22.79 16.80 -23.92
CA ASP A 574 -23.01 17.81 -24.96
C ASP A 574 -22.60 17.32 -26.36
N ARG A 575 -22.44 16.00 -26.54
CA ARG A 575 -22.04 15.44 -27.83
C ARG A 575 -23.09 15.72 -28.88
N ARG A 576 -22.62 16.21 -30.02
CA ARG A 576 -23.46 16.34 -31.20
C ARG A 576 -23.63 14.98 -31.85
N PRO A 577 -24.83 14.64 -32.33
CA PRO A 577 -25.02 13.43 -33.12
C PRO A 577 -24.04 13.39 -34.29
N GLU A 578 -23.37 12.26 -34.48
CA GLU A 578 -22.45 12.04 -35.58
C GLU A 578 -23.05 10.99 -36.52
N PRO A 579 -23.07 11.23 -37.84
CA PRO A 579 -23.49 10.19 -38.77
C PRO A 579 -22.57 8.97 -38.65
N LEU A 580 -23.14 7.79 -38.91
CA LEU A 580 -22.36 6.56 -38.96
C LEU A 580 -21.27 6.65 -40.02
N SER A 581 -20.12 6.02 -39.77
CA SER A 581 -19.13 5.84 -40.82
C SER A 581 -19.70 4.88 -41.87
N PRO A 582 -19.21 4.92 -43.13
CA PRO A 582 -19.67 3.99 -44.16
C PRO A 582 -19.59 2.53 -43.72
N GLU A 583 -18.54 2.13 -43.00
CA GLU A 583 -18.36 0.76 -42.51
C GLU A 583 -19.36 0.40 -41.41
N ALA A 584 -19.66 1.33 -40.51
CA ALA A 584 -20.69 1.11 -39.49
C ALA A 584 -22.08 1.03 -40.12
N ALA A 585 -22.41 1.94 -41.04
CA ALA A 585 -23.67 1.94 -41.76
C ALA A 585 -23.88 0.64 -42.56
N GLU A 586 -22.84 0.14 -43.22
CA GLU A 586 -22.87 -1.16 -43.90
C GLU A 586 -23.11 -2.31 -42.92
N LEU A 587 -22.46 -2.31 -41.75
CA LEU A 587 -22.69 -3.32 -40.72
C LEU A 587 -24.15 -3.32 -40.22
N PHE A 588 -24.74 -2.14 -39.98
CA PHE A 588 -26.15 -2.01 -39.60
C PHE A 588 -27.10 -2.45 -40.73
N ALA A 589 -26.77 -2.16 -41.99
CA ALA A 589 -27.54 -2.62 -43.14
C ALA A 589 -27.51 -4.16 -43.25
N ARG A 590 -26.33 -4.77 -43.13
CA ARG A 590 -26.17 -6.24 -43.13
C ARG A 590 -26.87 -6.89 -41.94
N ALA A 591 -26.91 -6.23 -40.77
CA ALA A 591 -27.64 -6.72 -39.61
C ALA A 591 -29.18 -6.74 -39.78
N ARG A 592 -29.67 -6.18 -40.90
CA ARG A 592 -31.07 -6.17 -41.35
C ARG A 592 -31.28 -6.91 -42.68
N ASP A 593 -30.28 -7.66 -43.13
CA ASP A 593 -30.34 -8.35 -44.43
C ASP A 593 -31.51 -9.36 -44.48
N ALA A 594 -32.04 -9.54 -45.69
CA ALA A 594 -33.07 -10.55 -45.94
C ALA A 594 -32.50 -11.97 -45.84
N ASP A 595 -31.22 -12.16 -46.18
CA ASP A 595 -30.49 -13.41 -45.99
C ASP A 595 -30.19 -13.63 -44.50
N GLU A 596 -30.72 -14.73 -43.96
CA GLU A 596 -30.58 -15.06 -42.55
C GLU A 596 -29.14 -15.31 -42.11
N ALA A 597 -28.30 -15.91 -42.96
CA ALA A 597 -26.91 -16.20 -42.63
C ALA A 597 -26.09 -14.89 -42.54
N VAL A 598 -26.27 -14.00 -43.52
CA VAL A 598 -25.63 -12.66 -43.51
C VAL A 598 -26.09 -11.86 -42.30
N ARG A 599 -27.40 -11.86 -42.03
CA ARG A 599 -28.00 -11.16 -40.89
C ARG A 599 -27.47 -11.66 -39.55
N ARG A 600 -27.41 -12.97 -39.33
CA ARG A 600 -26.89 -13.56 -38.08
C ARG A 600 -25.42 -13.23 -37.86
N GLU A 601 -24.60 -13.33 -38.91
CA GLU A 601 -23.17 -12.97 -38.83
C GLU A 601 -23.00 -11.48 -38.47
N ALA A 602 -23.67 -10.59 -39.20
CA ALA A 602 -23.57 -9.15 -38.97
C ALA A 602 -24.10 -8.74 -37.58
N ARG A 603 -25.18 -9.37 -37.08
CA ARG A 603 -25.68 -9.12 -35.72
C ARG A 603 -24.68 -9.58 -34.64
N ARG A 604 -23.99 -10.71 -34.85
CA ARG A 604 -22.93 -11.15 -33.94
C ARG A 604 -21.76 -10.16 -33.92
N ASP A 605 -21.35 -9.67 -35.08
CA ASP A 605 -20.29 -8.68 -35.20
C ASP A 605 -20.69 -7.33 -34.58
N LEU A 606 -21.92 -6.89 -34.84
CA LEU A 606 -22.52 -5.69 -34.24
C LEU A 606 -22.61 -5.81 -32.72
N ARG A 607 -23.02 -6.97 -32.17
CA ARG A 607 -23.04 -7.22 -30.73
C ARG A 607 -21.64 -7.12 -30.13
N ASN A 608 -20.65 -7.81 -30.71
CA ASN A 608 -19.26 -7.77 -30.24
C ASN A 608 -18.70 -6.34 -30.26
N TRP A 609 -19.09 -5.58 -31.27
CA TRP A 609 -18.73 -4.18 -31.44
C TRP A 609 -19.40 -3.27 -30.39
N ALA A 610 -20.73 -3.33 -30.29
CA ALA A 610 -21.58 -2.53 -29.41
C ALA A 610 -21.28 -2.81 -27.94
N MET A 611 -21.15 -4.08 -27.55
CA MET A 611 -20.91 -4.50 -26.16
C MET A 611 -19.74 -3.77 -25.51
N VAL A 612 -18.68 -3.51 -26.28
CA VAL A 612 -17.50 -2.86 -25.73
C VAL A 612 -17.60 -1.33 -25.77
N LEU A 613 -18.40 -0.76 -26.67
CA LEU A 613 -18.72 0.68 -26.67
C LEU A 613 -19.69 1.03 -25.54
N LEU A 614 -20.77 0.26 -25.41
CA LEU A 614 -21.75 0.39 -24.33
C LEU A 614 -21.06 0.22 -22.97
N ALA A 615 -20.14 -0.73 -22.84
CA ALA A 615 -19.33 -0.90 -21.63
C ALA A 615 -18.38 0.27 -21.34
N GLN A 616 -17.84 0.91 -22.37
CA GLN A 616 -17.00 2.10 -22.19
C GLN A 616 -17.82 3.29 -21.66
N ASP A 617 -19.01 3.51 -22.22
CA ASP A 617 -19.90 4.59 -21.83
C ASP A 617 -20.69 4.30 -20.53
N ALA A 618 -20.69 3.04 -20.08
CA ALA A 618 -21.62 2.56 -19.05
C ALA A 618 -23.08 2.84 -19.44
N SER A 619 -23.42 2.58 -20.70
CA SER A 619 -24.74 2.88 -21.27
C SER A 619 -25.86 2.05 -20.59
N PRO A 620 -27.05 2.63 -20.36
CA PRO A 620 -28.22 1.92 -19.84
C PRO A 620 -28.63 0.72 -20.71
N LEU A 621 -28.37 0.79 -22.02
CA LEU A 621 -28.62 -0.30 -22.98
C LEU A 621 -27.94 -1.62 -22.58
N LEU A 622 -26.91 -1.60 -21.73
CA LEU A 622 -26.30 -2.83 -21.19
C LEU A 622 -27.23 -3.65 -20.29
N ARG A 623 -28.29 -3.04 -19.72
CA ARG A 623 -29.24 -3.72 -18.83
C ARG A 623 -30.33 -4.45 -19.57
N ASP A 624 -30.61 -4.03 -20.79
CA ASP A 624 -31.66 -4.63 -21.59
C ASP A 624 -31.17 -6.02 -22.01
N ALA A 625 -31.78 -7.05 -21.40
CA ALA A 625 -31.36 -8.44 -21.56
C ALA A 625 -31.22 -8.84 -23.05
N GLY A 626 -32.10 -8.31 -23.92
CA GLY A 626 -32.06 -8.56 -25.37
C GLY A 626 -30.77 -8.11 -26.05
N LEU A 627 -30.10 -7.07 -25.57
CA LEU A 627 -28.80 -6.62 -26.12
C LEU A 627 -27.63 -7.50 -25.64
N LEU A 628 -27.83 -8.28 -24.59
CA LEU A 628 -26.87 -9.24 -24.07
C LEU A 628 -27.09 -10.65 -24.63
N ASP A 629 -28.25 -10.94 -25.21
CA ASP A 629 -28.57 -12.24 -25.79
C ASP A 629 -27.76 -12.50 -27.08
N GLU A 630 -27.68 -13.76 -27.51
CA GLU A 630 -26.90 -14.14 -28.70
C GLU A 630 -27.51 -13.61 -30.00
N ASP A 631 -28.83 -13.44 -30.03
CA ASP A 631 -29.60 -13.05 -31.21
C ASP A 631 -30.23 -11.67 -31.02
N LEU A 632 -29.55 -10.61 -31.47
CA LEU A 632 -30.11 -9.26 -31.50
C LEU A 632 -31.41 -9.25 -32.33
N THR A 633 -32.47 -8.60 -31.85
CA THR A 633 -33.69 -8.38 -32.64
C THR A 633 -33.53 -7.19 -33.60
N ASP A 634 -34.45 -6.99 -34.55
CA ASP A 634 -34.41 -5.79 -35.41
C ASP A 634 -34.58 -4.49 -34.61
N GLU A 635 -35.36 -4.56 -33.52
CA GLU A 635 -35.55 -3.46 -32.60
C GLU A 635 -34.24 -3.15 -31.84
N ASP A 636 -33.52 -4.17 -31.39
CA ASP A 636 -32.20 -4.00 -30.77
C ASP A 636 -31.20 -3.34 -31.73
N VAL A 637 -31.19 -3.77 -33.00
CA VAL A 637 -30.33 -3.18 -34.05
C VAL A 637 -30.70 -1.70 -34.26
N ARG A 638 -31.99 -1.36 -34.32
CA ARG A 638 -32.46 0.03 -34.44
C ARG A 638 -32.04 0.88 -33.24
N ARG A 639 -32.23 0.40 -32.02
CA ARG A 639 -31.85 1.11 -30.79
C ARG A 639 -30.33 1.33 -30.70
N LEU A 640 -29.54 0.33 -31.09
CA LEU A 640 -28.09 0.46 -31.19
C LEU A 640 -27.67 1.49 -32.22
N GLU A 641 -28.33 1.53 -33.38
CA GLU A 641 -28.04 2.49 -34.44
C GLU A 641 -28.31 3.93 -33.96
N GLU A 642 -29.48 4.15 -33.37
CA GLU A 642 -29.89 5.44 -32.80
C GLU A 642 -28.92 5.91 -31.72
N TRP A 643 -28.53 5.02 -30.81
CA TRP A 643 -27.53 5.31 -29.77
C TRP A 643 -26.15 5.63 -30.37
N CYS A 644 -25.72 4.90 -31.40
CA CYS A 644 -24.45 5.16 -32.06
C CYS A 644 -24.43 6.52 -32.74
N ILE A 645 -25.55 6.92 -33.33
CA ILE A 645 -25.69 8.25 -33.94
C ILE A 645 -25.69 9.32 -32.86
N SER A 646 -26.44 9.15 -31.76
CA SER A 646 -26.57 10.17 -30.71
C SER A 646 -25.28 10.36 -29.90
N GLU A 647 -24.57 9.28 -29.56
CA GLU A 647 -23.40 9.32 -28.67
C GLU A 647 -22.04 9.43 -29.41
N GLY A 648 -22.06 9.46 -30.74
CA GLY A 648 -20.84 9.49 -31.56
C GLY A 648 -20.07 8.16 -31.50
N GLY A 649 -20.77 7.03 -31.72
CA GLY A 649 -20.22 5.67 -31.64
C GLY A 649 -18.96 5.45 -32.49
N VAL A 650 -18.87 6.11 -33.65
CA VAL A 650 -17.70 6.03 -34.54
C VAL A 650 -16.47 6.69 -33.91
N ALA A 651 -16.60 7.92 -33.39
CA ALA A 651 -15.51 8.60 -32.69
C ALA A 651 -15.03 7.79 -31.48
N LEU A 652 -15.96 7.20 -30.72
CA LEU A 652 -15.65 6.33 -29.58
C LEU A 652 -14.77 5.12 -29.96
N LEU A 653 -14.97 4.52 -31.13
CA LEU A 653 -14.13 3.41 -31.60
C LEU A 653 -12.71 3.86 -31.92
N LYS A 654 -12.58 4.97 -32.64
CA LYS A 654 -11.28 5.52 -33.04
C LYS A 654 -10.48 5.87 -31.79
N GLU A 655 -11.12 6.56 -30.85
CA GLU A 655 -10.58 6.89 -29.54
C GLU A 655 -10.13 5.62 -28.79
N ARG A 656 -10.97 4.59 -28.76
CA ARG A 656 -10.65 3.32 -28.10
C ARG A 656 -9.51 2.56 -28.76
N ALA A 657 -9.43 2.54 -30.09
CA ALA A 657 -8.34 1.89 -30.81
C ALA A 657 -7.00 2.57 -30.47
N ALA A 658 -6.99 3.90 -30.46
CA ALA A 658 -5.83 4.69 -30.03
C ALA A 658 -5.47 4.42 -28.55
N TRP A 659 -6.45 4.43 -27.64
CA TRP A 659 -6.21 4.11 -26.23
C TRP A 659 -5.68 2.69 -26.03
N ARG A 660 -6.18 1.70 -26.78
CA ARG A 660 -5.69 0.32 -26.72
C ARG A 660 -4.21 0.23 -27.08
N ALA A 661 -3.74 1.01 -28.06
CA ALA A 661 -2.34 1.06 -28.43
C ALA A 661 -1.47 1.59 -27.27
N VAL A 662 -1.89 2.68 -26.63
CA VAL A 662 -1.17 3.33 -25.52
C VAL A 662 -1.19 2.46 -24.25
N SER A 663 -2.34 1.89 -23.91
CA SER A 663 -2.55 1.18 -22.64
C SER A 663 -2.12 -0.29 -22.63
N LYS A 664 -1.74 -0.86 -23.79
CA LYS A 664 -1.47 -2.30 -23.95
C LYS A 664 -0.46 -2.84 -22.93
N ARG A 665 0.66 -2.15 -22.73
CA ARG A 665 1.72 -2.57 -21.80
C ARG A 665 1.22 -2.60 -20.36
N TRP A 666 0.62 -1.52 -19.89
CA TRP A 666 0.15 -1.41 -18.51
C TRP A 666 -1.03 -2.34 -18.21
N LYS A 667 -1.96 -2.51 -19.16
CA LYS A 667 -3.04 -3.50 -19.03
C LYS A 667 -2.49 -4.92 -18.90
N ARG A 668 -1.45 -5.28 -19.66
CA ARG A 668 -0.78 -6.59 -19.53
C ARG A 668 -0.20 -6.79 -18.14
N GLU A 669 0.55 -5.82 -17.63
CA GLU A 669 1.15 -5.88 -16.28
C GLU A 669 0.09 -6.00 -15.18
N ARG A 670 -0.96 -5.18 -15.22
CA ARG A 670 -2.12 -5.27 -14.30
C ARG A 670 -2.82 -6.62 -14.37
N ASN A 671 -3.03 -7.15 -15.58
CA ASN A 671 -3.75 -8.39 -15.78
C ASN A 671 -2.96 -9.64 -15.33
N ILE A 672 -1.62 -9.59 -15.32
CA ILE A 672 -0.80 -10.64 -14.70
C ILE A 672 -1.17 -10.77 -13.23
N TYR A 673 -1.26 -9.65 -12.53
CA TYR A 673 -1.65 -9.61 -11.13
C TYR A 673 -3.09 -10.11 -10.91
N PHE A 674 -4.07 -9.70 -11.71
CA PHE A 674 -5.42 -10.27 -11.64
C PHE A 674 -5.44 -11.78 -11.93
N GLY A 675 -4.53 -12.26 -12.79
CA GLY A 675 -4.29 -13.70 -13.00
C GLY A 675 -3.82 -14.39 -11.72
N LEU A 676 -2.83 -13.82 -11.04
CA LEU A 676 -2.32 -14.34 -9.76
C LEU A 676 -3.40 -14.34 -8.67
N GLN A 677 -4.21 -13.28 -8.56
CA GLN A 677 -5.33 -13.23 -7.63
C GLN A 677 -6.35 -14.32 -7.90
N ARG A 678 -6.74 -14.53 -9.17
CA ARG A 678 -7.68 -15.61 -9.53
C ARG A 678 -7.14 -17.00 -9.23
N ILE A 679 -5.83 -17.22 -9.40
CA ILE A 679 -5.19 -18.47 -9.01
C ILE A 679 -5.23 -18.62 -7.48
N ALA A 680 -4.84 -17.59 -6.73
CA ALA A 680 -4.85 -17.60 -5.27
C ALA A 680 -6.26 -17.86 -4.71
N ALA A 681 -7.29 -17.19 -5.26
CA ALA A 681 -8.68 -17.32 -4.84
C ALA A 681 -9.25 -18.75 -5.02
N ARG A 682 -8.67 -19.58 -5.89
CA ARG A 682 -9.05 -21.00 -6.02
C ARG A 682 -8.59 -21.85 -4.84
N TYR A 683 -7.54 -21.43 -4.14
CA TYR A 683 -6.89 -22.21 -3.08
C TYR A 683 -7.04 -21.56 -1.69
N ILE A 684 -7.23 -20.24 -1.64
CA ILE A 684 -7.31 -19.46 -0.42
C ILE A 684 -8.61 -18.66 -0.48
N ARG A 685 -9.54 -18.91 0.45
CA ARG A 685 -10.70 -18.05 0.72
C ARG A 685 -10.24 -16.78 1.45
N SER A 686 -9.37 -16.03 0.80
CA SER A 686 -8.90 -14.74 1.27
C SER A 686 -8.86 -13.83 0.08
N ASP A 687 -9.78 -12.88 0.08
CA ASP A 687 -9.48 -11.50 -0.26
C ASP A 687 -8.05 -11.13 0.18
N LEU A 688 -7.11 -11.00 -0.76
CA LEU A 688 -5.76 -10.51 -0.48
C LEU A 688 -5.70 -8.98 -0.37
N MET A 689 -6.75 -8.27 -0.79
CA MET A 689 -6.74 -6.87 -1.22
C MET A 689 -8.08 -6.14 -1.02
N LEU A 690 -8.73 -6.26 0.13
CA LEU A 690 -9.93 -5.51 0.53
C LEU A 690 -11.25 -5.82 -0.20
N THR A 691 -11.41 -6.93 -0.93
CA THR A 691 -12.72 -7.30 -1.49
C THR A 691 -13.74 -7.74 -0.43
N GLY A 692 -13.29 -8.23 0.73
CA GLY A 692 -14.14 -8.69 1.84
C GLY A 692 -14.89 -10.01 1.60
N ASP A 693 -14.55 -10.74 0.54
CA ASP A 693 -15.21 -11.97 0.08
C ASP A 693 -14.31 -13.22 0.15
#